data_AF-A0A9E4ML70-F1
#
_entry.id   AF-A0A9E4ML70-F1
#
_cell.length_a   1.000
_cell.length_b   1.000
_cell.length_c   1.000
_cell.angle_alpha   90.00
_cell.angle_beta   90.00
_cell.angle_gamma   90.00
#
_symmetry.space_group_name_H-M   'P 1'
#
loop_
_entity.id
_entity.type
_entity.pdbx_description
1 polymer ?
#
loop_
_entity_poly.entity_id
_entity_poly.type
_entity_poly.pdbx_seq_one_letter_code
_entity_poly.pdbx_strand_id
1 'polypeptide(L)'
;MSKDDPQGPGTGVPAPHPLKALRTQLDHIDGDIVRLIAARLETVGLIVKAKSGRQDTIRDPAREREVLSKVEERARALGVSGALVRKIFADIIAHSVAVQATTISGGDADAGRACRVALLGGTYSYDHLAAEQYLSGRGLVGHYETCETLEAAVERLASGDVDLLLLPIENTFAGSMNPVYDLLREHELHIVGEETYKIDHCLAAMADVPPSALERIYGHPNVLEQCSAFIKGLPRARAVTTRDSAEALELVARSLDPSQAVIAAPEGAAAHGLSILRHAVGNQEEILCRFVALAREPLRVDPRVPCKTSLILTTRHEHGALLKCLQVLSDFGVSLTKLESRPRRNRPWEYMFFIDFEGHVEMTHVAAALDSLRAQALYLKILGCYPSKATPSDPQAAALKVAVEPRDELKGPRERLSDRTVRPSDTVIRVADLLIGGEGFTVVAGPAYVESRAQIDAAAASVHAAGAHILRGNVFAATSEPGAFEGLGAEGLDHLAAAGKAFNLPIMTEVTSPEEVRLAAEKADLLLVGARNMQNFALLAELAKVDRPVVLKRGLSSTIDEWLASAEYVISHGNGQVILCERGIRTFESTTRNTLDLSAVVVLRERTHLPVLVDPSQGTGKRSHVLPMAKAARACGAHGLMLMMHPDPEHAKVGGEQSLNPEEFGALVSAVALVKP
;
A
#
# COMPACT_ATOMS: atom_id res chain seq x y z
N MET A 1 69.89 -48.47 -17.17
CA MET A 1 70.61 -47.65 -16.17
C MET A 1 69.53 -46.97 -15.34
N SER A 2 69.13 -47.56 -14.19
CA SER A 2 69.56 -47.15 -12.83
C SER A 2 69.22 -45.67 -12.58
N LYS A 3 68.39 -45.23 -11.63
CA LYS A 3 68.17 -45.65 -10.22
C LYS A 3 66.88 -45.02 -9.61
N ASP A 4 66.28 -45.73 -8.64
CA ASP A 4 65.78 -45.35 -7.27
C ASP A 4 64.89 -44.08 -7.11
N ASP A 5 63.84 -43.96 -6.29
CA ASP A 5 63.10 -44.78 -5.30
C ASP A 5 61.77 -44.00 -4.93
N PRO A 6 60.84 -44.50 -4.09
CA PRO A 6 59.41 -44.15 -4.09
C PRO A 6 59.00 -43.12 -3.02
N GLN A 7 57.92 -42.37 -3.27
CA GLN A 7 57.22 -41.56 -2.26
C GLN A 7 56.02 -42.31 -1.66
N GLY A 8 55.91 -42.24 -0.32
CA GLY A 8 55.01 -43.03 0.54
C GLY A 8 53.52 -42.65 0.54
N PRO A 9 52.71 -43.31 1.39
CA PRO A 9 51.26 -43.23 1.37
C PRO A 9 50.77 -41.97 2.08
N GLY A 10 50.12 -41.07 1.34
CA GLY A 10 49.46 -39.90 1.89
C GLY A 10 48.17 -40.28 2.64
N THR A 11 48.22 -40.27 3.96
CA THR A 11 47.04 -40.23 4.83
C THR A 11 46.47 -38.81 4.84
N GLY A 12 45.56 -38.51 3.91
CA GLY A 12 44.79 -37.27 3.90
C GLY A 12 43.38 -37.51 4.46
N VAL A 13 43.17 -37.28 5.76
CA VAL A 13 41.82 -37.05 6.29
C VAL A 13 41.31 -35.74 5.69
N PRO A 14 40.18 -35.71 4.98
CA PRO A 14 39.68 -34.46 4.39
C PRO A 14 39.26 -33.52 5.52
N ALA A 15 39.82 -32.30 5.53
CA ALA A 15 39.48 -31.26 6.48
C ALA A 15 37.95 -30.98 6.44
N PRO A 16 37.29 -30.80 7.59
CA PRO A 16 35.85 -30.59 7.63
C PRO A 16 35.46 -29.35 6.82
N HIS A 17 34.47 -29.51 5.94
CA HIS A 17 33.96 -28.46 5.06
C HIS A 17 33.57 -27.22 5.90
N PRO A 18 34.11 -26.02 5.63
CA PRO A 18 33.93 -24.83 6.45
C PRO A 18 32.46 -24.49 6.76
N LEU A 19 31.57 -24.77 5.81
CA LEU A 19 30.12 -24.61 5.94
C LEU A 19 29.48 -25.47 7.03
N LYS A 20 29.98 -26.69 7.26
CA LYS A 20 29.42 -27.59 8.26
C LYS A 20 29.72 -27.09 9.68
N ALA A 21 30.95 -26.61 9.88
CA ALA A 21 31.36 -26.03 11.16
C ALA A 21 30.56 -24.75 11.48
N LEU A 22 30.33 -23.88 10.49
CA LEU A 22 29.52 -22.67 10.65
C LEU A 22 28.05 -22.99 10.96
N ARG A 23 27.45 -24.00 10.31
CA ARG A 23 26.07 -24.44 10.63
C ARG A 23 25.97 -24.97 12.06
N THR A 24 26.92 -25.81 12.48
CA THR A 24 26.95 -26.28 13.87
C THR A 24 27.10 -25.13 14.86
N GLN A 25 27.90 -24.10 14.54
CA GLN A 25 28.00 -22.92 15.38
C GLN A 25 26.67 -22.15 15.45
N LEU A 26 25.94 -22.04 14.33
CA LEU A 26 24.61 -21.43 14.29
C LEU A 26 23.61 -22.22 15.16
N ASP A 27 23.59 -23.55 15.06
CA ASP A 27 22.71 -24.42 15.87
C ASP A 27 22.92 -24.20 17.38
N HIS A 28 24.17 -23.95 17.81
CA HIS A 28 24.47 -23.64 19.21
C HIS A 28 23.93 -22.26 19.62
N ILE A 29 24.08 -21.25 18.75
CA ILE A 29 23.54 -19.90 18.99
C ILE A 29 22.01 -19.96 19.08
N ASP A 30 21.36 -20.71 18.20
CA ASP A 30 19.91 -20.87 18.19
C ASP A 30 19.42 -21.55 19.49
N GLY A 31 20.15 -22.58 19.96
CA GLY A 31 19.89 -23.21 21.26
C GLY A 31 20.04 -22.24 22.44
N ASP A 32 21.03 -21.34 22.39
CA ASP A 32 21.23 -20.29 23.41
C ASP A 32 20.07 -19.29 23.44
N ILE A 33 19.59 -18.87 22.26
CA ILE A 33 18.45 -17.95 22.14
C ILE A 33 17.21 -18.55 22.80
N VAL A 34 16.87 -19.80 22.48
CA VAL A 34 15.70 -20.49 23.06
C VAL A 34 15.82 -20.59 24.58
N ARG A 35 17.00 -20.98 25.08
CA ARG A 35 17.26 -21.07 26.52
C ARG A 35 17.13 -19.72 27.22
N LEU A 36 17.62 -18.64 26.62
CA LEU A 36 17.52 -17.29 27.20
C LEU A 36 16.08 -16.77 27.21
N ILE A 37 15.29 -17.09 26.18
CA ILE A 37 13.85 -16.79 26.15
C ILE A 37 13.14 -17.53 27.30
N ALA A 38 13.40 -18.83 27.47
CA ALA A 38 12.82 -19.62 28.56
C ALA A 38 13.18 -19.04 29.96
N ALA A 39 14.45 -18.76 30.21
CA ALA A 39 14.90 -18.15 31.47
C ALA A 39 14.26 -16.78 31.74
N ARG A 40 14.04 -15.98 30.69
CA ARG A 40 13.32 -14.71 30.80
C ARG A 40 11.86 -14.92 31.21
N LEU A 41 11.17 -15.89 30.60
CA LEU A 41 9.78 -16.20 30.92
C LEU A 41 9.63 -16.71 32.37
N GLU A 42 10.56 -17.55 32.85
CA GLU A 42 10.60 -17.97 34.26
C GLU A 42 10.76 -16.79 35.20
N THR A 43 11.70 -15.88 34.91
CA THR A 43 11.92 -14.66 35.70
C THR A 43 10.67 -13.78 35.74
N VAL A 44 9.98 -13.66 34.61
CA VAL A 44 8.71 -12.94 34.51
C VAL A 44 7.63 -13.61 35.38
N GLY A 45 7.52 -14.93 35.37
CA GLY A 45 6.60 -15.67 36.24
C GLY A 45 6.89 -15.46 37.74
N LEU A 46 8.16 -15.35 38.14
CA LEU A 46 8.55 -15.01 39.51
C LEU A 46 8.13 -13.58 39.89
N ILE A 47 8.24 -12.62 38.97
CA ILE A 47 7.78 -11.23 39.18
C ILE A 47 6.26 -11.19 39.42
N VAL A 48 5.49 -12.02 38.71
CA VAL A 48 4.03 -12.13 38.92
C VAL A 48 3.72 -12.61 40.32
N LYS A 49 4.33 -13.73 40.75
CA LYS A 49 4.16 -14.27 42.11
C LYS A 49 4.54 -13.26 43.19
N ALA A 50 5.55 -12.43 42.93
CA ALA A 50 5.95 -11.35 43.84
C ALA A 50 5.00 -10.13 43.84
N LYS A 51 4.24 -9.93 42.76
CA LYS A 51 3.20 -8.88 42.63
C LYS A 51 1.82 -9.34 43.12
N SER A 52 1.59 -10.65 43.27
CA SER A 52 0.38 -11.22 43.86
C SER A 52 0.20 -10.72 45.31
N GLY A 53 -0.62 -9.69 45.49
CA GLY A 53 -0.88 -9.04 46.79
C GLY A 53 -0.75 -7.51 46.79
N ARG A 54 -0.28 -6.88 45.71
CA ARG A 54 -0.26 -5.41 45.53
C ARG A 54 -1.17 -4.96 44.38
N GLN A 55 -1.71 -3.75 44.48
CA GLN A 55 -2.61 -3.10 43.49
C GLN A 55 -1.91 -2.69 42.17
N ASP A 56 -0.75 -3.26 41.86
CA ASP A 56 0.03 -2.87 40.68
C ASP A 56 -0.60 -3.39 39.39
N THR A 57 -0.55 -2.60 38.31
CA THR A 57 -1.03 -3.00 36.97
C THR A 57 -0.16 -4.12 36.38
N ILE A 58 -0.80 -5.06 35.68
CA ILE A 58 -0.13 -6.21 35.04
C ILE A 58 0.75 -5.72 33.88
N ARG A 59 0.19 -4.81 33.09
CA ARG A 59 0.88 -4.16 31.98
C ARG A 59 1.31 -2.76 32.39
N ASP A 60 2.59 -2.45 32.18
CA ASP A 60 3.15 -1.12 32.40
C ASP A 60 3.70 -0.59 31.06
N PRO A 61 2.90 0.18 30.30
CA PRO A 61 3.32 0.72 29.01
C PRO A 61 4.56 1.62 29.09
N ALA A 62 4.79 2.29 30.23
CA ALA A 62 6.00 3.09 30.41
C ALA A 62 7.24 2.20 30.52
N ARG A 63 7.12 1.10 31.30
CA ARG A 63 8.18 0.09 31.41
C ARG A 63 8.41 -0.66 30.10
N GLU A 64 7.37 -0.97 29.33
CA GLU A 64 7.51 -1.60 28.01
C GLU A 64 8.29 -0.70 27.05
N ARG A 65 7.94 0.58 26.97
CA ARG A 65 8.68 1.57 26.18
C ARG A 65 10.13 1.69 26.61
N GLU A 66 10.39 1.70 27.93
CA GLU A 66 11.73 1.75 28.48
C GLU A 66 12.56 0.51 28.11
N VAL A 67 11.98 -0.69 28.21
CA VAL A 67 12.63 -1.94 27.82
C VAL A 67 12.94 -1.95 26.33
N LEU A 68 11.97 -1.58 25.48
CA LEU A 68 12.15 -1.51 24.03
C LEU A 68 13.25 -0.51 23.63
N SER A 69 13.26 0.70 24.22
CA SER A 69 14.33 1.69 23.99
C SER A 69 15.71 1.15 24.38
N LYS A 70 15.81 0.50 25.55
CA LYS A 70 17.08 -0.06 26.04
C LYS A 70 17.61 -1.19 25.17
N VAL A 71 16.75 -2.07 24.66
CA VAL A 71 17.19 -3.16 23.77
C VAL A 71 17.54 -2.64 22.38
N GLU A 72 16.86 -1.60 21.88
CA GLU A 72 17.20 -0.92 20.63
C GLU A 72 18.56 -0.21 20.71
N GLU A 73 18.86 0.47 21.82
CA GLU A 73 20.16 1.09 22.07
C GLU A 73 21.28 0.05 22.13
N ARG A 74 21.05 -1.07 22.85
CA ARG A 74 21.99 -2.19 22.90
C ARG A 74 22.19 -2.85 21.53
N ALA A 75 21.11 -3.00 20.74
CA ALA A 75 21.19 -3.53 19.39
C ALA A 75 22.05 -2.64 18.49
N ARG A 76 21.82 -1.32 18.52
CA ARG A 76 22.63 -0.33 17.79
C ARG A 76 24.11 -0.38 18.19
N ALA A 77 24.40 -0.50 19.49
CA ALA A 77 25.78 -0.61 19.98
C ALA A 77 26.50 -1.87 19.50
N LEU A 78 25.77 -2.95 19.19
CA LEU A 78 26.30 -4.22 18.69
C LEU A 78 26.24 -4.35 17.17
N GLY A 79 25.84 -3.29 16.45
CA GLY A 79 25.73 -3.30 14.98
C GLY A 79 24.52 -4.09 14.44
N VAL A 80 23.53 -4.39 15.28
CA VAL A 80 22.30 -5.10 14.91
C VAL A 80 21.18 -4.09 14.66
N SER A 81 20.29 -4.37 13.68
CA SER A 81 19.13 -3.53 13.39
C SER A 81 18.25 -3.35 14.64
N GLY A 82 18.14 -2.10 15.11
CA GLY A 82 17.26 -1.77 16.24
C GLY A 82 15.80 -2.13 15.95
N ALA A 83 15.34 -1.96 14.72
CA ALA A 83 13.98 -2.31 14.30
C ALA A 83 13.70 -3.83 14.41
N LEU A 84 14.68 -4.67 14.04
CA LEU A 84 14.55 -6.12 14.16
C LEU A 84 14.46 -6.55 15.64
N VAL A 85 15.38 -6.06 16.48
CA VAL A 85 15.40 -6.39 17.91
C VAL A 85 14.15 -5.88 18.62
N ARG A 86 13.68 -4.68 18.27
CA ARG A 86 12.42 -4.12 18.77
C ARG A 86 11.24 -5.06 18.50
N LYS A 87 11.13 -5.57 17.26
CA LYS A 87 10.05 -6.48 16.87
C LYS A 87 10.08 -7.76 17.72
N ILE A 88 11.23 -8.43 17.79
CA ILE A 88 11.41 -9.66 18.58
C ILE A 88 11.06 -9.43 20.05
N PHE A 89 11.54 -8.33 20.65
CA PHE A 89 11.25 -8.05 22.05
C PHE A 89 9.80 -7.62 22.31
N ALA A 90 9.15 -6.94 21.36
CA ALA A 90 7.73 -6.64 21.44
C ALA A 90 6.90 -7.93 21.48
N ASP A 91 7.23 -8.92 20.64
CA ASP A 91 6.55 -10.21 20.62
C ASP A 91 6.77 -10.99 21.93
N ILE A 92 8.01 -11.02 22.44
CA ILE A 92 8.32 -11.65 23.74
C ILE A 92 7.57 -10.97 24.90
N ILE A 93 7.45 -9.64 24.88
CA ILE A 93 6.70 -8.87 25.89
C ILE A 93 5.20 -9.18 25.77
N ALA A 94 4.65 -9.18 24.55
CA ALA A 94 3.25 -9.50 24.31
C ALA A 94 2.90 -10.91 24.82
N HIS A 95 3.75 -11.91 24.52
CA HIS A 95 3.60 -13.27 25.05
C HIS A 95 3.68 -13.30 26.58
N SER A 96 4.65 -12.56 27.16
CA SER A 96 4.77 -12.44 28.62
C SER A 96 3.47 -11.90 29.25
N VAL A 97 2.90 -10.83 28.69
CA VAL A 97 1.65 -10.22 29.20
C VAL A 97 0.47 -11.17 29.03
N ALA A 98 0.38 -11.92 27.93
CA ALA A 98 -0.67 -12.90 27.70
C ALA A 98 -0.61 -14.07 28.71
N VAL A 99 0.58 -14.58 29.00
CA VAL A 99 0.81 -15.60 30.05
C VAL A 99 0.46 -15.04 31.43
N GLN A 100 0.80 -13.78 31.72
CA GLN A 100 0.45 -13.14 33.00
C GLN A 100 -1.06 -12.98 33.18
N ALA A 101 -1.75 -12.54 32.14
CA ALA A 101 -3.20 -12.36 32.16
C ALA A 101 -3.92 -13.70 32.39
N THR A 102 -3.42 -14.79 31.81
CA THR A 102 -3.98 -16.14 32.02
C THR A 102 -3.72 -16.67 33.43
N THR A 103 -2.51 -16.49 33.98
CA THR A 103 -2.17 -16.92 35.35
C THR A 103 -2.95 -16.15 36.43
N ILE A 104 -3.16 -14.84 36.26
CA ILE A 104 -3.87 -14.00 37.25
C ILE A 104 -5.39 -14.21 37.22
N SER A 105 -5.97 -14.48 36.04
CA SER A 105 -7.40 -14.83 35.91
C SER A 105 -7.74 -16.25 36.40
N GLY A 106 -6.83 -16.93 37.12
CA GLY A 106 -7.03 -18.27 37.68
C GLY A 106 -6.74 -19.42 36.71
N GLY A 107 -6.10 -19.14 35.56
CA GLY A 107 -5.82 -20.09 34.48
C GLY A 107 -4.50 -20.84 34.58
N ASP A 108 -3.94 -21.05 35.79
CA ASP A 108 -2.77 -21.93 35.99
C ASP A 108 -3.06 -23.39 35.57
N ALA A 109 -4.32 -23.73 35.25
CA ALA A 109 -4.77 -25.04 34.78
C ALA A 109 -4.82 -25.22 33.25
N ASP A 110 -4.66 -24.16 32.44
CA ASP A 110 -4.94 -24.21 30.98
C ASP A 110 -3.70 -24.13 30.08
N ALA A 111 -2.48 -23.97 30.63
CA ALA A 111 -1.25 -24.00 29.84
C ALA A 111 -1.05 -25.38 29.19
N GLY A 112 -1.09 -25.45 27.86
CA GLY A 112 -1.05 -26.71 27.10
C GLY A 112 -2.41 -27.41 26.94
N ARG A 113 -3.53 -26.77 27.31
CA ARG A 113 -4.86 -27.29 27.03
C ARG A 113 -5.14 -27.28 25.53
N ALA A 114 -5.58 -28.43 25.03
CA ALA A 114 -6.14 -28.61 23.71
C ALA A 114 -7.43 -27.79 23.56
N CYS A 115 -7.48 -26.89 22.58
CA CYS A 115 -8.62 -26.04 22.27
C CYS A 115 -9.17 -26.43 20.90
N ARG A 116 -10.45 -26.81 20.82
CA ARG A 116 -11.13 -27.15 19.57
C ARG A 116 -11.60 -25.86 18.90
N VAL A 117 -11.18 -25.63 17.67
CA VAL A 117 -11.46 -24.39 16.93
C VAL A 117 -12.15 -24.70 15.62
N ALA A 118 -13.33 -24.12 15.41
CA ALA A 118 -13.98 -24.12 14.11
C ALA A 118 -13.41 -23.01 13.22
N LEU A 119 -13.17 -23.35 11.95
CA LEU A 119 -12.68 -22.45 10.90
C LEU A 119 -13.54 -22.56 9.64
N LEU A 120 -13.58 -21.53 8.81
CA LEU A 120 -14.24 -21.60 7.50
C LEU A 120 -13.29 -22.10 6.41
N GLY A 121 -12.02 -21.70 6.46
CA GLY A 121 -10.99 -22.25 5.59
C GLY A 121 -10.36 -23.56 6.10
N GLY A 122 -9.89 -24.38 5.17
CA GLY A 122 -9.05 -25.56 5.45
C GLY A 122 -7.68 -25.24 6.04
N THR A 123 -6.88 -26.27 6.29
CA THR A 123 -5.50 -26.15 6.79
C THR A 123 -4.67 -25.25 5.87
N TYR A 124 -3.87 -24.35 6.46
CA TYR A 124 -3.08 -23.31 5.77
C TYR A 124 -3.89 -22.23 5.03
N SER A 125 -5.21 -22.18 5.23
CA SER A 125 -5.96 -20.95 4.95
C SER A 125 -5.53 -19.82 5.90
N TYR A 126 -5.83 -18.58 5.54
CA TYR A 126 -5.54 -17.44 6.42
C TYR A 126 -6.33 -17.51 7.74
N ASP A 127 -7.50 -18.14 7.76
CA ASP A 127 -8.27 -18.41 8.98
C ASP A 127 -7.49 -19.34 9.92
N HIS A 128 -6.91 -20.41 9.37
CA HIS A 128 -6.08 -21.36 10.10
C HIS A 128 -4.82 -20.70 10.67
N LEU A 129 -4.08 -19.97 9.83
CA LEU A 129 -2.83 -19.31 10.24
C LEU A 129 -3.09 -18.22 11.30
N ALA A 130 -4.20 -17.47 11.18
CA ALA A 130 -4.63 -16.52 12.20
C ALA A 130 -5.00 -17.22 13.51
N ALA A 131 -5.64 -18.41 13.44
CA ALA A 131 -5.98 -19.19 14.63
C ALA A 131 -4.76 -19.78 15.33
N GLU A 132 -3.77 -20.27 14.59
CA GLU A 132 -2.46 -20.66 15.13
C GLU A 132 -1.77 -19.48 15.81
N GLN A 133 -1.75 -18.30 15.19
CA GLN A 133 -1.18 -17.09 15.79
C GLN A 133 -1.92 -16.67 17.08
N TYR A 134 -3.26 -16.75 17.07
CA TYR A 134 -4.09 -16.40 18.22
C TYR A 134 -3.86 -17.33 19.42
N LEU A 135 -3.80 -18.65 19.17
CA LEU A 135 -3.63 -19.66 20.22
C LEU A 135 -2.19 -19.72 20.75
N SER A 136 -1.18 -19.67 19.86
CA SER A 136 0.23 -19.67 20.24
C SER A 136 0.59 -18.45 21.11
N GLY A 137 0.01 -17.28 20.80
CA GLY A 137 0.13 -16.07 21.63
C GLY A 137 -0.39 -16.26 23.06
N ARG A 138 -1.21 -17.28 23.32
CA ARG A 138 -1.79 -17.64 24.62
C ARG A 138 -1.24 -18.94 25.22
N GLY A 139 -0.28 -19.59 24.55
CA GLY A 139 0.25 -20.89 24.99
C GLY A 139 -0.77 -22.04 24.91
N LEU A 140 -1.77 -21.92 24.03
CA LEU A 140 -2.78 -22.95 23.78
C LEU A 140 -2.42 -23.77 22.54
N VAL A 141 -2.83 -25.04 22.53
CA VAL A 141 -2.67 -25.94 21.37
C VAL A 141 -4.02 -26.08 20.67
N GLY A 142 -4.07 -25.81 19.37
CA GLY A 142 -5.30 -25.88 18.59
C GLY A 142 -5.57 -27.25 17.98
N HIS A 143 -6.83 -27.68 18.02
CA HIS A 143 -7.38 -28.73 17.17
C HIS A 143 -8.39 -28.08 16.24
N TYR A 144 -8.07 -28.05 14.94
CA TYR A 144 -8.83 -27.29 13.96
C TYR A 144 -9.84 -28.17 13.23
N GLU A 145 -11.06 -27.67 13.11
CA GLU A 145 -12.15 -28.30 12.38
C GLU A 145 -12.70 -27.33 11.34
N THR A 146 -12.68 -27.73 10.07
CA THR A 146 -13.19 -26.91 8.98
C THR A 146 -14.70 -27.10 8.82
N CYS A 147 -15.42 -25.99 8.67
CA CYS A 147 -16.86 -25.93 8.45
C CYS A 147 -17.14 -25.37 7.05
N GLU A 148 -18.11 -25.96 6.34
CA GLU A 148 -18.45 -25.53 4.98
C GLU A 148 -19.21 -24.21 4.93
N THR A 149 -19.95 -23.88 5.99
CA THR A 149 -20.75 -22.66 6.08
C THR A 149 -20.57 -21.96 7.42
N LEU A 150 -20.87 -20.66 7.40
CA LEU A 150 -20.85 -19.83 8.59
C LEU A 150 -21.87 -20.31 9.63
N GLU A 151 -23.05 -20.71 9.18
CA GLU A 151 -24.12 -21.24 10.02
C GLU A 151 -23.69 -22.55 10.72
N ALA A 152 -23.05 -23.47 9.99
CA ALA A 152 -22.56 -24.71 10.57
C ALA A 152 -21.47 -24.46 11.63
N ALA A 153 -20.57 -23.49 11.38
CA ALA A 153 -19.54 -23.11 12.35
C ALA A 153 -20.15 -22.54 13.65
N VAL A 154 -21.21 -21.74 13.53
CA VAL A 154 -21.95 -21.21 14.68
C VAL A 154 -22.68 -22.31 15.44
N GLU A 155 -23.35 -23.22 14.76
CA GLU A 155 -24.07 -24.33 15.39
C GLU A 155 -23.13 -25.23 16.20
N ARG A 156 -21.94 -25.52 15.68
CA ARG A 156 -20.89 -26.25 16.42
C ARG A 156 -20.41 -25.49 17.65
N LEU A 157 -20.22 -24.17 17.54
CA LEU A 157 -19.84 -23.38 18.71
C LEU A 157 -20.98 -23.34 19.74
N ALA A 158 -22.22 -23.12 19.31
CA ALA A 158 -23.39 -23.05 20.18
C ALA A 158 -23.69 -24.37 20.91
N SER A 159 -23.48 -25.51 20.24
CA SER A 159 -23.63 -26.85 20.84
C SER A 159 -22.48 -27.24 21.77
N GLY A 160 -21.33 -26.59 21.67
CA GLY A 160 -20.11 -26.92 22.43
C GLY A 160 -19.25 -28.02 21.81
N ASP A 161 -19.49 -28.35 20.54
CA ASP A 161 -18.65 -29.24 19.74
C ASP A 161 -17.25 -28.65 19.52
N VAL A 162 -17.16 -27.32 19.48
CA VAL A 162 -15.90 -26.56 19.48
C VAL A 162 -15.90 -25.54 20.61
N ASP A 163 -14.70 -25.15 21.05
CA ASP A 163 -14.50 -24.20 22.14
C ASP A 163 -14.42 -22.75 21.62
N LEU A 164 -13.88 -22.57 20.41
CA LEU A 164 -13.74 -21.27 19.76
C LEU A 164 -14.15 -21.33 18.28
N LEU A 165 -14.59 -20.18 17.78
CA LEU A 165 -14.77 -19.92 16.34
C LEU A 165 -14.01 -18.64 15.99
N LEU A 166 -13.06 -18.73 15.06
CA LEU A 166 -12.31 -17.57 14.58
C LEU A 166 -12.88 -17.11 13.24
N LEU A 167 -13.27 -15.83 13.15
CA LEU A 167 -13.87 -15.26 11.94
C LEU A 167 -13.21 -13.96 11.52
N PRO A 168 -12.98 -13.73 10.21
CA PRO A 168 -12.54 -12.44 9.72
C PRO A 168 -13.69 -11.43 9.83
N ILE A 169 -13.46 -10.30 10.48
CA ILE A 169 -14.47 -9.24 10.64
C ILE A 169 -14.19 -8.04 9.70
N GLU A 170 -12.93 -7.85 9.33
CA GLU A 170 -12.49 -6.73 8.50
C GLU A 170 -11.21 -7.09 7.75
N ASN A 171 -11.11 -6.62 6.51
CA ASN A 171 -9.94 -6.77 5.67
C ASN A 171 -9.64 -5.43 4.99
N THR A 172 -8.39 -5.00 4.96
CA THR A 172 -8.02 -3.68 4.39
C THR A 172 -8.29 -3.55 2.90
N PHE A 173 -8.44 -4.67 2.18
CA PHE A 173 -8.82 -4.70 0.77
C PHE A 173 -10.34 -4.85 0.58
N ALA A 174 -10.94 -5.89 1.19
CA ALA A 174 -12.34 -6.24 0.97
C ALA A 174 -13.33 -5.47 1.86
N GLY A 175 -12.84 -4.71 2.84
CA GLY A 175 -13.63 -4.00 3.84
C GLY A 175 -14.21 -4.91 4.91
N SER A 176 -15.36 -4.49 5.46
CA SER A 176 -16.08 -5.17 6.55
C SER A 176 -16.78 -6.46 6.09
N MET A 177 -16.60 -7.55 6.83
CA MET A 177 -17.20 -8.86 6.55
C MET A 177 -18.66 -8.92 7.04
N ASN A 178 -19.55 -8.37 6.23
CA ASN A 178 -20.98 -8.20 6.50
C ASN A 178 -21.72 -9.43 7.10
N PRO A 179 -21.53 -10.67 6.61
CA PRO A 179 -22.20 -11.84 7.19
C PRO A 179 -21.83 -12.10 8.66
N VAL A 180 -20.60 -11.79 9.07
CA VAL A 180 -20.12 -11.99 10.45
C VAL A 180 -20.80 -11.03 11.41
N TYR A 181 -21.03 -9.78 10.98
CA TYR A 181 -21.79 -8.81 11.75
C TYR A 181 -23.26 -9.22 11.94
N ASP A 182 -23.89 -9.70 10.86
CA ASP A 182 -25.28 -10.16 10.90
C ASP A 182 -25.44 -11.35 11.89
N LEU A 183 -24.46 -12.24 11.94
CA LEU A 183 -24.39 -13.38 12.88
C LEU A 183 -24.24 -12.95 14.34
N LEU A 184 -23.32 -12.01 14.63
CA LEU A 184 -23.09 -11.51 15.99
C LEU A 184 -24.35 -10.87 16.59
N ARG A 185 -25.22 -10.35 15.73
CA ARG A 185 -26.54 -9.86 16.10
C ARG A 185 -27.52 -11.00 16.40
N GLU A 186 -27.54 -12.03 15.57
CA GLU A 186 -28.55 -13.11 15.60
C GLU A 186 -28.31 -14.16 16.70
N HIS A 187 -27.05 -14.37 17.12
CA HIS A 187 -26.69 -15.41 18.09
C HIS A 187 -26.15 -14.83 19.41
N GLU A 188 -26.35 -15.54 20.53
CA GLU A 188 -25.73 -15.22 21.82
C GLU A 188 -24.29 -15.75 21.89
N LEU A 189 -23.42 -15.18 21.04
CA LEU A 189 -21.99 -15.43 21.05
C LEU A 189 -21.24 -14.21 21.57
N HIS A 190 -20.07 -14.47 22.15
CA HIS A 190 -19.24 -13.45 22.76
C HIS A 190 -17.87 -13.36 22.09
N ILE A 191 -17.42 -12.14 21.80
CA ILE A 191 -16.05 -11.88 21.36
C ILE A 191 -15.15 -12.00 22.59
N VAL A 192 -14.25 -12.97 22.57
CA VAL A 192 -13.28 -13.26 23.65
C VAL A 192 -11.85 -12.87 23.27
N GLY A 193 -11.65 -12.36 22.06
CA GLY A 193 -10.40 -11.78 21.63
C GLY A 193 -10.41 -11.38 20.16
N GLU A 194 -9.33 -10.76 19.74
CA GLU A 194 -9.06 -10.40 18.35
C GLU A 194 -7.66 -10.86 17.93
N GLU A 195 -7.47 -11.02 16.63
CA GLU A 195 -6.18 -11.26 16.00
C GLU A 195 -6.05 -10.44 14.73
N THR A 196 -4.90 -9.82 14.51
CA THR A 196 -4.60 -9.18 13.22
C THR A 196 -3.55 -10.01 12.52
N TYR A 197 -3.87 -10.48 11.32
CA TYR A 197 -2.97 -11.30 10.51
C TYR A 197 -2.61 -10.57 9.22
N LYS A 198 -1.31 -10.59 8.87
CA LYS A 198 -0.82 -10.02 7.62
C LYS A 198 -0.93 -11.05 6.52
N ILE A 199 -1.70 -10.71 5.49
CA ILE A 199 -1.97 -11.56 4.34
C ILE A 199 -0.82 -11.38 3.34
N ASP A 200 -0.03 -12.42 3.12
CA ASP A 200 1.00 -12.48 2.06
C ASP A 200 0.59 -13.48 0.99
N HIS A 201 0.12 -12.98 -0.15
CA HIS A 201 -0.18 -13.84 -1.29
C HIS A 201 1.10 -14.16 -2.04
N CYS A 202 1.46 -15.43 -2.11
CA CYS A 202 2.56 -15.92 -2.95
C CYS A 202 2.04 -16.72 -4.14
N LEU A 203 2.74 -16.65 -5.27
CA LEU A 203 2.56 -17.53 -6.40
C LEU A 203 3.49 -18.74 -6.23
N ALA A 204 2.93 -19.94 -6.16
CA ALA A 204 3.69 -21.18 -6.01
C ALA A 204 3.29 -22.23 -7.04
N ALA A 205 4.25 -23.07 -7.45
CA ALA A 205 4.05 -24.14 -8.43
C ALA A 205 4.86 -25.38 -8.05
N MET A 206 4.63 -26.50 -8.74
CA MET A 206 5.33 -27.76 -8.49
C MET A 206 6.85 -27.69 -8.73
N ALA A 207 7.30 -26.79 -9.61
CA ALA A 207 8.70 -26.60 -9.95
C ALA A 207 9.00 -25.12 -10.14
N ASP A 208 10.27 -24.75 -10.01
CA ASP A 208 10.75 -23.40 -10.31
C ASP A 208 10.73 -23.17 -11.83
N VAL A 209 9.60 -22.66 -12.31
CA VAL A 209 9.35 -22.34 -13.73
C VAL A 209 9.15 -20.84 -13.90
N PRO A 210 9.55 -20.27 -15.05
CA PRO A 210 9.28 -18.87 -15.31
C PRO A 210 7.76 -18.62 -15.34
N PRO A 211 7.25 -17.51 -14.75
CA PRO A 211 5.81 -17.22 -14.72
C PRO A 211 5.13 -17.18 -16.10
N SER A 212 5.89 -16.96 -17.18
CA SER A 212 5.41 -16.99 -18.57
C SER A 212 5.03 -18.39 -19.06
N ALA A 213 5.46 -19.46 -18.38
CA ALA A 213 5.11 -20.85 -18.68
C ALA A 213 3.79 -21.30 -18.04
N LEU A 214 3.19 -20.47 -17.19
CA LEU A 214 1.97 -20.81 -16.46
C LEU A 214 0.73 -20.63 -17.33
N GLU A 215 -0.17 -21.62 -17.27
CA GLU A 215 -1.43 -21.62 -18.00
C GLU A 215 -2.64 -21.49 -17.07
N ARG A 216 -2.56 -22.03 -15.84
CA ARG A 216 -3.68 -22.04 -14.88
C ARG A 216 -3.20 -21.64 -13.50
N ILE A 217 -3.90 -20.67 -12.90
CA ILE A 217 -3.61 -20.17 -11.55
C ILE A 217 -4.83 -20.42 -10.67
N TYR A 218 -4.68 -21.31 -9.70
CA TYR A 218 -5.71 -21.70 -8.76
C TYR A 218 -5.73 -20.81 -7.53
N GLY A 219 -6.91 -20.55 -6.98
CA GLY A 219 -7.05 -19.83 -5.71
C GLY A 219 -8.51 -19.55 -5.36
N HIS A 220 -8.75 -19.15 -4.11
CA HIS A 220 -10.06 -18.68 -3.67
C HIS A 220 -10.48 -17.41 -4.44
N PRO A 221 -11.77 -17.19 -4.77
CA PRO A 221 -12.24 -16.00 -5.51
C PRO A 221 -11.70 -14.68 -4.98
N ASN A 222 -11.83 -14.41 -3.67
CA ASN A 222 -11.32 -13.18 -3.05
C ASN A 222 -9.79 -13.05 -3.17
N VAL A 223 -9.04 -14.15 -3.15
CA VAL A 223 -7.58 -14.15 -3.28
C VAL A 223 -7.20 -13.80 -4.72
N LEU A 224 -7.88 -14.40 -5.70
CA LEU A 224 -7.66 -14.14 -7.12
C LEU A 224 -8.04 -12.70 -7.49
N GLU A 225 -9.12 -12.17 -6.92
CA GLU A 225 -9.50 -10.76 -7.08
C GLU A 225 -8.43 -9.82 -6.51
N GLN A 226 -7.93 -10.14 -5.31
CA GLN A 226 -6.83 -9.43 -4.65
C GLN A 226 -5.50 -9.52 -5.40
N CYS A 227 -5.32 -10.46 -6.32
CA CYS A 227 -4.10 -10.62 -7.12
C CYS A 227 -4.36 -10.40 -8.63
N SER A 228 -5.51 -9.84 -8.99
CA SER A 228 -5.97 -9.77 -10.36
C SER A 228 -5.06 -8.93 -11.27
N ALA A 229 -4.39 -7.89 -10.75
CA ALA A 229 -3.44 -7.10 -11.53
C ALA A 229 -2.20 -7.92 -11.91
N PHE A 230 -1.71 -8.75 -10.99
CA PHE A 230 -0.59 -9.65 -11.25
C PHE A 230 -0.97 -10.74 -12.26
N ILE A 231 -2.13 -11.38 -12.09
CA ILE A 231 -2.62 -12.42 -13.00
C ILE A 231 -2.79 -11.88 -14.42
N LYS A 232 -3.34 -10.66 -14.58
CA LYS A 232 -3.48 -9.99 -15.90
C LYS A 232 -2.15 -9.77 -16.61
N GLY A 233 -1.05 -9.64 -15.88
CA GLY A 233 0.29 -9.49 -16.44
C GLY A 233 0.87 -10.78 -17.03
N LEU A 234 0.20 -11.94 -16.86
CA LEU A 234 0.65 -13.23 -17.35
C LEU A 234 -0.09 -13.60 -18.63
N PRO A 235 0.56 -13.55 -19.81
CA PRO A 235 -0.13 -13.57 -21.11
C PRO A 235 -0.84 -14.89 -21.45
N ARG A 236 -0.49 -15.99 -20.78
CA ARG A 236 -1.04 -17.33 -21.02
C ARG A 236 -1.86 -17.88 -19.85
N ALA A 237 -1.79 -17.23 -18.69
CA ALA A 237 -2.38 -17.75 -17.47
C ALA A 237 -3.85 -17.34 -17.33
N ARG A 238 -4.71 -18.28 -16.94
CA ARG A 238 -6.10 -18.02 -16.56
C ARG A 238 -6.33 -18.34 -15.08
N ALA A 239 -7.09 -17.49 -14.41
CA ALA A 239 -7.52 -17.73 -13.03
C ALA A 239 -8.56 -18.85 -12.98
N VAL A 240 -8.41 -19.78 -12.05
CA VAL A 240 -9.33 -20.89 -11.78
C VAL A 240 -9.73 -20.84 -10.31
N THR A 241 -11.01 -20.61 -10.06
CA THR A 241 -11.52 -20.47 -8.69
C THR A 241 -11.66 -21.83 -8.02
N THR A 242 -11.24 -21.93 -6.77
CA THR A 242 -11.49 -23.06 -5.87
C THR A 242 -12.40 -22.64 -4.73
N ARG A 243 -12.89 -23.60 -3.93
CA ARG A 243 -13.71 -23.30 -2.74
C ARG A 243 -12.91 -22.56 -1.67
N ASP A 244 -11.67 -22.98 -1.43
CA ASP A 244 -10.75 -22.34 -0.49
C ASP A 244 -9.29 -22.49 -0.94
N SER A 245 -8.38 -21.87 -0.18
CA SER A 245 -6.95 -21.92 -0.44
C SER A 245 -6.34 -23.30 -0.21
N ALA A 246 -6.92 -24.10 0.69
CA ALA A 246 -6.42 -25.45 0.99
C ALA A 246 -6.68 -26.40 -0.19
N GLU A 247 -7.87 -26.35 -0.78
CA GLU A 247 -8.21 -27.06 -2.01
C GLU A 247 -7.28 -26.65 -3.16
N ALA A 248 -6.99 -25.35 -3.32
CA ALA A 248 -6.09 -24.88 -4.38
C ALA A 248 -4.67 -25.45 -4.23
N LEU A 249 -4.15 -25.47 -3.00
CA LEU A 249 -2.85 -26.04 -2.68
C LEU A 249 -2.81 -27.55 -2.99
N GLU A 250 -3.82 -28.29 -2.54
CA GLU A 250 -3.92 -29.74 -2.81
C GLU A 250 -4.02 -30.05 -4.30
N LEU A 251 -4.83 -29.29 -5.05
CA LEU A 251 -5.03 -29.49 -6.48
C LEU A 251 -3.72 -29.33 -7.26
N VAL A 252 -2.96 -28.27 -7.00
CA VAL A 252 -1.68 -28.02 -7.67
C VAL A 252 -0.62 -29.02 -7.23
N ALA A 253 -0.57 -29.36 -5.94
CA ALA A 253 0.37 -30.36 -5.43
C ALA A 253 0.14 -31.76 -6.03
N ARG A 254 -1.12 -32.15 -6.27
CA ARG A 254 -1.47 -33.46 -6.84
C ARG A 254 -1.41 -33.51 -8.37
N SER A 255 -1.54 -32.38 -9.06
CA SER A 255 -1.60 -32.38 -10.52
C SER A 255 -0.27 -32.75 -11.17
N LEU A 256 0.86 -32.53 -10.47
CA LEU A 256 2.23 -32.73 -10.97
C LEU A 256 2.51 -32.01 -12.30
N ASP A 257 1.70 -31.00 -12.62
CA ASP A 257 1.74 -30.27 -13.88
C ASP A 257 2.46 -28.92 -13.66
N PRO A 258 3.67 -28.73 -14.22
CA PRO A 258 4.45 -27.50 -14.02
C PRO A 258 3.82 -26.26 -14.68
N SER A 259 2.80 -26.42 -15.53
CA SER A 259 2.04 -25.29 -16.09
C SER A 259 0.98 -24.73 -15.12
N GLN A 260 0.77 -25.39 -13.97
CA GLN A 260 -0.20 -24.98 -12.97
C GLN A 260 0.49 -24.34 -11.78
N ALA A 261 -0.12 -23.27 -11.28
CA ALA A 261 0.30 -22.58 -10.07
C ALA A 261 -0.89 -22.29 -9.17
N VAL A 262 -0.61 -21.97 -7.92
CA VAL A 262 -1.58 -21.56 -6.90
C VAL A 262 -1.17 -20.21 -6.33
N ILE A 263 -2.15 -19.38 -6.01
CA ILE A 263 -1.95 -18.21 -5.14
C ILE A 263 -2.51 -18.54 -3.75
N ALA A 264 -1.61 -18.60 -2.76
CA ALA A 264 -1.93 -18.95 -1.38
C ALA A 264 -0.87 -18.38 -0.41
N ALA A 265 -1.04 -18.68 0.88
CA ALA A 265 -0.06 -18.34 1.90
C ALA A 265 1.26 -19.12 1.69
N PRO A 266 2.44 -18.51 1.93
CA PRO A 266 3.75 -19.15 1.81
C PRO A 266 3.87 -20.44 2.63
N GLU A 267 3.31 -20.46 3.83
CA GLU A 267 3.30 -21.61 4.74
C GLU A 267 2.58 -22.80 4.11
N GLY A 268 1.44 -22.54 3.46
CA GLY A 268 0.69 -23.56 2.73
C GLY A 268 1.45 -24.10 1.53
N ALA A 269 2.08 -23.23 0.75
CA ALA A 269 2.92 -23.64 -0.38
C ALA A 269 4.09 -24.53 0.06
N ALA A 270 4.82 -24.11 1.10
CA ALA A 270 5.94 -24.85 1.64
C ALA A 270 5.52 -26.22 2.21
N ALA A 271 4.41 -26.28 2.95
CA ALA A 271 3.90 -27.53 3.52
C ALA A 271 3.50 -28.57 2.45
N HIS A 272 3.09 -28.11 1.27
CA HIS A 272 2.74 -28.97 0.14
C HIS A 272 3.93 -29.25 -0.80
N GLY A 273 5.15 -28.82 -0.45
CA GLY A 273 6.34 -29.02 -1.27
C GLY A 273 6.35 -28.20 -2.56
N LEU A 274 5.57 -27.13 -2.65
CA LEU A 274 5.52 -26.25 -3.81
C LEU A 274 6.66 -25.23 -3.75
N SER A 275 7.26 -24.97 -4.92
CA SER A 275 8.26 -23.92 -5.10
C SER A 275 7.58 -22.56 -5.21
N ILE A 276 7.92 -21.63 -4.32
CA ILE A 276 7.42 -20.25 -4.39
C ILE A 276 8.15 -19.53 -5.52
N LEU A 277 7.41 -19.16 -6.56
CA LEU A 277 7.93 -18.43 -7.72
C LEU A 277 8.03 -16.93 -7.44
N ARG A 278 7.10 -16.39 -6.64
CA ARG A 278 7.05 -14.97 -6.31
C ARG A 278 6.25 -14.71 -5.02
N HIS A 279 6.75 -13.83 -4.17
CA HIS A 279 6.04 -13.31 -2.99
C HIS A 279 5.26 -12.04 -3.31
N ALA A 280 4.33 -11.66 -2.42
CA ALA A 280 3.61 -10.39 -2.46
C ALA A 280 2.99 -10.10 -3.83
N VAL A 281 2.26 -11.07 -4.41
CA VAL A 281 1.56 -10.92 -5.70
C VAL A 281 0.19 -10.21 -5.58
N GLY A 282 -0.13 -9.70 -4.40
CA GLY A 282 -1.34 -8.92 -4.14
C GLY A 282 -1.33 -7.55 -4.81
N ASN A 283 -2.51 -6.99 -5.04
CA ASN A 283 -2.74 -5.67 -5.64
C ASN A 283 -2.34 -4.51 -4.71
N GLN A 284 -2.18 -4.78 -3.41
CA GLN A 284 -1.77 -3.83 -2.37
C GLN A 284 -0.52 -4.36 -1.66
N GLU A 285 0.38 -3.46 -1.28
CA GLU A 285 1.64 -3.81 -0.59
C GLU A 285 1.41 -4.40 0.81
N GLU A 286 0.35 -3.97 1.49
CA GLU A 286 0.01 -4.44 2.82
C GLU A 286 -1.49 -4.74 2.94
N ILE A 287 -1.79 -6.03 3.08
CA ILE A 287 -3.15 -6.53 3.28
C ILE A 287 -3.22 -7.06 4.71
N LEU A 288 -4.02 -6.43 5.56
CA LEU A 288 -4.26 -6.86 6.93
C LEU A 288 -5.69 -7.37 7.04
N CYS A 289 -5.85 -8.49 7.73
CA CYS A 289 -7.16 -9.01 8.09
C CYS A 289 -7.27 -9.08 9.61
N ARG A 290 -8.35 -8.49 10.13
CA ARG A 290 -8.71 -8.54 11.54
C ARG A 290 -9.71 -9.67 11.74
N PHE A 291 -9.38 -10.56 12.65
CA PHE A 291 -10.17 -11.69 13.08
C PHE A 291 -10.69 -11.47 14.50
N VAL A 292 -11.86 -12.02 14.79
CA VAL A 292 -12.43 -12.08 16.13
C VAL A 292 -12.57 -13.53 16.56
N ALA A 293 -12.20 -13.83 17.79
CA ALA A 293 -12.40 -15.13 18.43
C ALA A 293 -13.72 -15.10 19.19
N LEU A 294 -14.62 -16.02 18.85
CA LEU A 294 -15.94 -16.15 19.45
C LEU A 294 -15.99 -17.35 20.38
N ALA A 295 -16.68 -17.20 21.51
CA ALA A 295 -17.01 -18.26 22.45
C ALA A 295 -18.47 -18.19 22.86
N ARG A 296 -18.98 -19.28 23.46
CA ARG A 296 -20.33 -19.32 24.05
C ARG A 296 -20.48 -18.47 25.30
N GLU A 297 -19.41 -18.36 26.08
CA GLU A 297 -19.40 -17.64 27.35
C GLU A 297 -18.48 -16.42 27.23
N PRO A 298 -18.84 -15.30 27.89
CA PRO A 298 -18.00 -14.11 27.87
C PRO A 298 -16.71 -14.37 28.63
N LEU A 299 -15.59 -13.88 28.10
CA LEU A 299 -14.32 -13.93 28.79
C LEU A 299 -14.34 -13.01 30.01
N ARG A 300 -13.98 -13.56 31.18
CA ARG A 300 -13.75 -12.75 32.37
C ARG A 300 -12.34 -12.20 32.33
N VAL A 301 -12.25 -10.87 32.33
CA VAL A 301 -10.97 -10.17 32.31
C VAL A 301 -10.87 -9.34 33.59
N ASP A 302 -9.68 -9.28 34.19
CA ASP A 302 -9.45 -8.39 35.31
C ASP A 302 -9.46 -6.92 34.80
N PRO A 303 -10.16 -5.98 35.46
CA PRO A 303 -10.22 -4.58 35.03
C PRO A 303 -8.86 -3.88 34.88
N ARG A 304 -7.79 -4.43 35.47
CA ARG A 304 -6.41 -3.92 35.33
C ARG A 304 -5.75 -4.29 34.00
N VAL A 305 -6.36 -5.18 33.22
CA VAL A 305 -5.88 -5.54 31.88
C VAL A 305 -6.47 -4.55 30.87
N PRO A 306 -5.65 -3.90 30.01
CA PRO A 306 -6.16 -3.08 28.92
C PRO A 306 -7.08 -3.89 28.02
N CYS A 307 -8.34 -3.47 27.89
CA CYS A 307 -9.37 -4.19 27.15
C CYS A 307 -9.92 -3.34 26.02
N LYS A 308 -10.41 -4.04 25.00
CA LYS A 308 -11.34 -3.52 24.01
C LYS A 308 -12.72 -4.08 24.32
N THR A 309 -13.73 -3.23 24.21
CA THR A 309 -15.14 -3.63 24.30
C THR A 309 -15.82 -3.41 22.95
N SER A 310 -16.49 -4.45 22.47
CA SER A 310 -17.28 -4.40 21.23
C SER A 310 -18.77 -4.44 21.55
N LEU A 311 -19.58 -3.64 20.85
CA LEU A 311 -21.03 -3.63 21.01
C LEU A 311 -21.79 -3.37 19.70
N ILE A 312 -23.06 -3.73 19.72
CA ILE A 312 -24.07 -3.35 18.73
C ILE A 312 -24.97 -2.30 19.34
N LEU A 313 -25.22 -1.23 18.60
CA LEU A 313 -26.10 -0.12 18.97
C LEU A 313 -27.13 0.10 17.86
N THR A 314 -28.42 0.20 18.19
CA THR A 314 -29.43 0.73 17.28
C THR A 314 -29.97 2.04 17.83
N THR A 315 -29.95 3.09 17.04
CA THR A 315 -30.47 4.40 17.43
C THR A 315 -31.89 4.59 16.89
N ARG A 316 -32.60 5.59 17.43
CA ARG A 316 -33.84 6.08 16.80
C ARG A 316 -33.53 6.65 15.41
N HIS A 317 -34.50 6.59 14.50
CA HIS A 317 -34.39 7.26 13.19
C HIS A 317 -34.88 8.71 13.31
N GLU A 318 -34.15 9.52 14.08
CA GLU A 318 -34.40 10.93 14.31
C GLU A 318 -33.13 11.76 14.09
N HIS A 319 -33.29 13.08 13.89
CA HIS A 319 -32.17 13.98 13.68
C HIS A 319 -31.17 13.92 14.84
N GLY A 320 -29.89 13.68 14.52
CA GLY A 320 -28.79 13.64 15.49
C GLY A 320 -28.76 12.43 16.42
N ALA A 321 -29.57 11.39 16.21
CA ALA A 321 -29.67 10.25 17.13
C ALA A 321 -28.32 9.54 17.37
N LEU A 322 -27.54 9.31 16.31
CA LEU A 322 -26.19 8.75 16.43
C LEU A 322 -25.24 9.70 17.16
N LEU A 323 -25.27 10.99 16.83
CA LEU A 323 -24.44 12.00 17.48
C LEU A 323 -24.65 12.02 18.99
N LYS A 324 -25.91 11.96 19.46
CA LYS A 324 -26.23 11.91 20.90
C LYS A 324 -25.58 10.69 21.57
N CYS A 325 -25.63 9.52 20.93
CA CYS A 325 -24.98 8.32 21.45
C CYS A 325 -23.45 8.44 21.47
N LEU A 326 -22.84 8.97 20.41
CA LEU A 326 -21.38 9.19 20.37
C LEU A 326 -20.93 10.25 21.39
N GLN A 327 -21.76 11.26 21.65
CA GLN A 327 -21.50 12.28 22.65
C GLN A 327 -21.43 11.66 24.06
N VAL A 328 -22.30 10.70 24.39
CA VAL A 328 -22.21 9.97 25.67
C VAL A 328 -20.82 9.34 25.83
N LEU A 329 -20.33 8.63 24.82
CA LEU A 329 -18.99 8.01 24.89
C LEU A 329 -17.89 9.06 25.08
N SER A 330 -17.98 10.18 24.36
CA SER A 330 -17.04 11.30 24.49
C SER A 330 -17.07 11.94 25.88
N ASP A 331 -18.26 12.16 26.46
CA ASP A 331 -18.43 12.82 27.77
C ASP A 331 -17.83 11.99 28.92
N PHE A 332 -17.83 10.66 28.77
CA PHE A 332 -17.19 9.74 29.71
C PHE A 332 -15.73 9.40 29.37
N GLY A 333 -15.14 10.04 28.35
CA GLY A 333 -13.74 9.85 27.96
C GLY A 333 -13.42 8.49 27.33
N VAL A 334 -14.39 7.86 26.68
CA VAL A 334 -14.24 6.54 26.05
C VAL A 334 -13.76 6.70 24.60
N SER A 335 -12.59 6.12 24.30
CA SER A 335 -11.96 6.23 22.97
C SER A 335 -12.46 5.16 22.00
N LEU A 336 -13.01 5.59 20.87
CA LEU A 336 -13.49 4.69 19.81
C LEU A 336 -12.34 4.20 18.93
N THR A 337 -12.35 2.91 18.62
CA THR A 337 -11.38 2.27 17.69
C THR A 337 -12.04 1.75 16.42
N LYS A 338 -13.38 1.62 16.41
CA LYS A 338 -14.15 1.28 15.21
C LYS A 338 -15.58 1.79 15.30
N LEU A 339 -16.11 2.27 14.18
CA LEU A 339 -17.54 2.55 13.97
C LEU A 339 -17.95 2.07 12.57
N GLU A 340 -18.85 1.11 12.50
CA GLU A 340 -19.36 0.55 11.23
C GLU A 340 -20.89 0.62 11.20
N SER A 341 -21.47 1.12 10.12
CA SER A 341 -22.92 1.22 9.96
C SER A 341 -23.46 0.09 9.09
N ARG A 342 -24.54 -0.56 9.53
CA ARG A 342 -25.17 -1.67 8.80
C ARG A 342 -26.68 -1.44 8.68
N PRO A 343 -27.28 -1.53 7.49
CA PRO A 343 -28.73 -1.39 7.35
C PRO A 343 -29.45 -2.54 8.06
N ARG A 344 -30.58 -2.25 8.69
CA ARG A 344 -31.39 -3.26 9.38
C ARG A 344 -32.17 -4.09 8.34
N ARG A 345 -32.05 -5.42 8.45
CA ARG A 345 -32.86 -6.35 7.65
C ARG A 345 -34.36 -6.04 7.86
N ASN A 346 -35.10 -5.98 6.76
CA ASN A 346 -36.55 -5.70 6.71
C ASN A 346 -36.98 -4.33 7.29
N ARG A 347 -36.06 -3.39 7.48
CA ARG A 347 -36.35 -2.00 7.84
C ARG A 347 -35.49 -1.04 7.02
N PRO A 348 -35.93 -0.68 5.80
CA PRO A 348 -35.16 0.19 4.92
C PRO A 348 -34.78 1.49 5.61
N TRP A 349 -33.53 1.92 5.45
CA TRP A 349 -32.99 3.19 5.95
C TRP A 349 -32.90 3.33 7.48
N GLU A 350 -33.22 2.27 8.24
CA GLU A 350 -32.80 2.14 9.63
C GLU A 350 -31.44 1.45 9.70
N TYR A 351 -30.55 1.94 10.56
CA TYR A 351 -29.18 1.44 10.69
C TYR A 351 -28.93 0.92 12.09
N MET A 352 -28.08 -0.09 12.18
CA MET A 352 -27.38 -0.50 13.40
C MET A 352 -25.91 -0.15 13.27
N PHE A 353 -25.26 0.07 14.40
CA PHE A 353 -23.86 0.48 14.48
C PHE A 353 -23.08 -0.56 15.28
N PHE A 354 -21.99 -1.04 14.71
CA PHE A 354 -20.99 -1.84 15.41
C PHE A 354 -19.89 -0.91 15.89
N ILE A 355 -19.60 -0.98 17.18
CA ILE A 355 -18.68 -0.05 17.85
C ILE A 355 -17.66 -0.85 18.63
N ASP A 356 -16.38 -0.58 18.38
CA ASP A 356 -15.28 -1.02 19.23
C ASP A 356 -14.71 0.20 19.96
N PHE A 357 -14.43 0.08 21.25
CA PHE A 357 -13.79 1.12 22.04
C PHE A 357 -12.80 0.56 23.05
N GLU A 358 -11.84 1.38 23.46
CA GLU A 358 -10.89 1.03 24.52
C GLU A 358 -11.52 1.25 25.90
N GLY A 359 -11.54 0.21 26.72
CA GLY A 359 -12.12 0.26 28.05
C GLY A 359 -12.69 -1.08 28.50
N HIS A 360 -12.58 -1.36 29.80
CA HIS A 360 -13.18 -2.53 30.44
C HIS A 360 -14.58 -2.21 30.94
N VAL A 361 -15.55 -3.11 30.74
CA VAL A 361 -16.97 -2.88 31.08
C VAL A 361 -17.22 -2.59 32.56
N GLU A 362 -16.35 -3.06 33.45
CA GLU A 362 -16.44 -2.82 34.91
C GLU A 362 -15.70 -1.55 35.37
N MET A 363 -15.00 -0.83 34.49
CA MET A 363 -14.42 0.46 34.86
C MET A 363 -15.53 1.48 35.12
N THR A 364 -15.41 2.26 36.18
CA THR A 364 -16.48 3.17 36.64
C THR A 364 -16.98 4.11 35.54
N HIS A 365 -16.08 4.72 34.76
CA HIS A 365 -16.45 5.63 33.68
C HIS A 365 -17.09 4.90 32.48
N VAL A 366 -16.61 3.70 32.13
CA VAL A 366 -17.16 2.88 31.04
C VAL A 366 -18.55 2.33 31.41
N ALA A 367 -18.73 1.82 32.63
CA ALA A 367 -20.01 1.33 33.12
C ALA A 367 -21.07 2.44 33.09
N ALA A 368 -20.73 3.65 33.57
CA ALA A 368 -21.60 4.81 33.51
C ALA A 368 -21.92 5.25 32.07
N ALA A 369 -20.95 5.15 31.15
CA ALA A 369 -21.17 5.43 29.74
C ALA A 369 -22.15 4.42 29.10
N LEU A 370 -21.99 3.14 29.39
CA LEU A 370 -22.86 2.08 28.88
C LEU A 370 -24.30 2.22 29.41
N ASP A 371 -24.48 2.57 30.69
CA ASP A 371 -25.80 2.85 31.26
C ASP A 371 -26.47 4.06 30.61
N SER A 372 -25.71 5.14 30.40
CA SER A 372 -26.18 6.34 29.71
C SER A 372 -26.54 6.04 28.24
N LEU A 373 -25.75 5.20 27.56
CA LEU A 373 -26.05 4.75 26.20
C LEU A 373 -27.34 3.93 26.13
N ARG A 374 -27.58 3.02 27.09
CA ARG A 374 -28.80 2.22 27.14
C ARG A 374 -30.07 3.08 27.22
N ALA A 375 -29.99 4.23 27.89
CA ALA A 375 -31.11 5.17 27.98
C ALA A 375 -31.41 5.90 26.65
N GLN A 376 -30.41 6.06 25.78
CA GLN A 376 -30.54 6.78 24.50
C GLN A 376 -30.78 5.86 23.30
N ALA A 377 -30.30 4.62 23.36
CA ALA A 377 -30.43 3.64 22.30
C ALA A 377 -31.80 2.95 22.28
N LEU A 378 -32.23 2.49 21.10
CA LEU A 378 -33.34 1.54 20.99
C LEU A 378 -32.92 0.12 21.33
N TYR A 379 -31.65 -0.20 21.10
CA TYR A 379 -31.07 -1.51 21.35
C TYR A 379 -29.58 -1.35 21.59
N LEU A 380 -29.07 -2.03 22.62
CA LEU A 380 -27.65 -2.13 22.91
C LEU A 380 -27.34 -3.56 23.33
N LYS A 381 -26.38 -4.20 22.65
CA LYS A 381 -25.86 -5.52 23.00
C LYS A 381 -24.34 -5.44 23.08
N ILE A 382 -23.78 -5.78 24.23
CA ILE A 382 -22.34 -5.95 24.38
C ILE A 382 -21.96 -7.28 23.75
N LEU A 383 -21.06 -7.25 22.78
CA LEU A 383 -20.56 -8.44 22.09
C LEU A 383 -19.40 -9.06 22.85
N GLY A 384 -18.59 -8.27 23.54
CA GLY A 384 -17.50 -8.82 24.35
C GLY A 384 -16.61 -7.74 24.96
N CYS A 385 -15.90 -8.11 26.01
CA CYS A 385 -14.85 -7.33 26.66
C CYS A 385 -13.62 -8.24 26.77
N TYR A 386 -12.57 -7.91 26.04
CA TYR A 386 -11.43 -8.82 25.85
C TYR A 386 -10.10 -8.06 25.83
N PRO A 387 -8.96 -8.71 26.16
CA PRO A 387 -7.66 -8.06 26.20
C PRO A 387 -7.31 -7.43 24.85
N SER A 388 -6.91 -6.17 24.87
CA SER A 388 -6.47 -5.43 23.68
C SER A 388 -5.06 -5.86 23.29
N LYS A 389 -4.84 -6.25 22.03
CA LYS A 389 -3.49 -6.28 21.46
C LYS A 389 -3.12 -4.85 21.11
N ALA A 390 -1.93 -4.41 21.52
CA ALA A 390 -1.49 -3.05 21.26
C ALA A 390 -1.53 -2.77 19.76
N THR A 391 -2.47 -1.92 19.34
CA THR A 391 -2.38 -1.20 18.08
C THR A 391 -1.06 -0.41 18.10
N PRO A 392 -0.29 -0.33 17.00
CA PRO A 392 0.74 0.69 16.88
C PRO A 392 0.15 2.03 17.35
N SER A 393 0.79 2.63 18.34
CA SER A 393 0.51 3.92 18.98
C SER A 393 -0.57 4.78 18.30
N ASP A 394 -1.63 5.12 19.04
CA ASP A 394 -2.59 6.20 18.77
C ASP A 394 -3.10 6.25 17.32
N PRO A 395 -4.36 5.88 17.00
CA PRO A 395 -4.96 6.38 15.76
C PRO A 395 -4.78 7.90 15.81
N GLN A 396 -3.96 8.43 14.88
CA GLN A 396 -3.49 9.82 14.87
C GLN A 396 -4.44 10.74 15.62
N ALA A 397 -3.94 11.40 16.67
CA ALA A 397 -4.54 12.63 17.16
C ALA A 397 -4.44 13.71 16.06
N ALA A 398 -5.07 13.45 14.91
CA ALA A 398 -5.46 14.45 13.96
C ALA A 398 -6.54 15.24 14.67
N ALA A 399 -6.12 16.33 15.31
CA ALA A 399 -7.01 17.28 15.93
C ALA A 399 -8.13 17.63 14.94
N LEU A 400 -9.38 17.34 15.32
CA LEU A 400 -10.57 17.80 14.62
C LEU A 400 -10.49 19.33 14.55
N LYS A 401 -10.29 19.88 13.35
CA LYS A 401 -10.41 21.32 13.11
C LYS A 401 -11.89 21.70 13.19
N VAL A 402 -12.33 22.13 14.37
CA VAL A 402 -13.59 22.86 14.52
C VAL A 402 -13.50 24.14 13.68
N ALA A 403 -14.56 24.40 12.92
CA ALA A 403 -14.62 25.45 11.92
C ALA A 403 -14.80 26.85 12.55
N VAL A 404 -13.98 27.77 12.04
CA VAL A 404 -14.12 29.23 11.98
C VAL A 404 -14.01 30.02 13.29
N GLU A 405 -12.89 30.75 13.43
CA GLU A 405 -12.76 32.09 14.02
C GLU A 405 -11.58 32.81 13.29
N PRO A 406 -11.53 34.16 13.28
CA PRO A 406 -10.79 34.97 12.31
C PRO A 406 -9.27 34.81 12.42
N ARG A 407 -8.60 34.81 11.26
CA ARG A 407 -7.17 34.55 11.11
C ARG A 407 -6.31 35.66 11.68
N ASP A 408 -5.57 35.33 12.75
CA ASP A 408 -4.19 35.79 12.90
C ASP A 408 -3.24 34.72 12.32
N GLU A 409 -2.20 35.18 11.65
CA GLU A 409 -1.27 34.41 10.81
C GLU A 409 -0.62 33.22 11.53
N LEU A 410 -1.09 31.99 11.25
CA LEU A 410 -0.41 30.76 11.66
C LEU A 410 0.68 30.38 10.65
N LYS A 411 1.95 30.65 11.03
CA LYS A 411 3.15 30.08 10.41
C LYS A 411 3.40 28.66 10.93
N GLY A 412 3.06 27.66 10.13
CA GLY A 412 3.48 26.26 10.27
C GLY A 412 3.10 25.48 9.00
N PRO A 413 3.97 24.59 8.46
CA PRO A 413 3.72 23.97 7.16
C PRO A 413 2.56 22.96 7.26
N ARG A 414 1.54 23.12 6.40
CA ARG A 414 0.56 22.05 6.14
C ARG A 414 1.28 20.96 5.34
N GLU A 415 1.22 19.72 5.80
CA GLU A 415 1.65 18.55 5.02
C GLU A 415 0.80 18.47 3.75
N ARG A 416 1.46 18.43 2.58
CA ARG A 416 0.79 18.40 1.27
C ARG A 416 0.56 16.96 0.85
N LEU A 417 -0.57 16.64 0.22
CA LEU A 417 -0.84 15.32 -0.35
C LEU A 417 0.23 14.88 -1.36
N SER A 418 0.87 15.85 -2.01
CA SER A 418 2.01 15.66 -2.91
C SER A 418 3.33 15.36 -2.20
N ASP A 419 3.44 15.52 -0.88
CA ASP A 419 4.69 15.31 -0.15
C ASP A 419 4.98 13.82 0.05
N ARG A 420 6.25 13.44 -0.09
CA ARG A 420 6.73 12.07 0.12
C ARG A 420 6.59 11.63 1.58
N THR A 421 6.53 12.57 2.52
CA THR A 421 6.26 12.28 3.94
C THR A 421 4.83 11.78 4.16
N VAL A 422 3.88 12.22 3.34
CA VAL A 422 2.48 11.76 3.36
C VAL A 422 2.34 10.45 2.59
N ARG A 423 3.02 10.33 1.45
CA ARG A 423 3.08 9.09 0.66
C ARG A 423 4.52 8.71 0.34
N PRO A 424 5.11 7.73 1.05
CA PRO A 424 6.50 7.32 0.84
C PRO A 424 6.77 6.67 -0.53
N SER A 425 5.79 5.93 -1.07
CA SER A 425 5.92 5.19 -2.34
C SER A 425 5.67 6.07 -3.56
N ASP A 426 6.45 5.87 -4.62
CA ASP A 426 6.30 6.62 -5.88
C ASP A 426 4.89 6.49 -6.46
N THR A 427 4.34 7.59 -6.94
CA THR A 427 3.18 7.58 -7.84
C THR A 427 3.64 7.05 -9.19
N VAL A 428 2.96 6.03 -9.68
CA VAL A 428 3.13 5.50 -11.03
C VAL A 428 1.82 5.70 -11.78
N ILE A 429 1.84 6.51 -12.83
CA ILE A 429 0.67 6.86 -13.63
C ILE A 429 0.61 5.95 -14.84
N ARG A 430 -0.54 5.30 -15.05
CA ARG A 430 -0.80 4.43 -16.19
C ARG A 430 -1.42 5.24 -17.32
N VAL A 431 -0.83 5.15 -18.52
CA VAL A 431 -1.36 5.72 -19.76
C VAL A 431 -1.38 4.63 -20.80
N ALA A 432 -2.57 4.13 -21.15
CA ALA A 432 -2.71 2.88 -21.91
C ALA A 432 -1.86 1.76 -21.26
N ASP A 433 -0.91 1.19 -22.00
CA ASP A 433 0.00 0.15 -21.50
C ASP A 433 1.30 0.69 -20.87
N LEU A 434 1.52 2.01 -20.90
CA LEU A 434 2.71 2.67 -20.37
C LEU A 434 2.56 3.01 -18.88
N LEU A 435 3.65 2.87 -18.13
CA LEU A 435 3.77 3.32 -16.74
C LEU A 435 4.76 4.50 -16.67
N ILE A 436 4.33 5.62 -16.10
CA ILE A 436 5.14 6.84 -15.92
C ILE A 436 5.39 7.04 -14.43
N GLY A 437 6.66 7.01 -14.01
CA GLY A 437 7.06 7.05 -12.61
C GLY A 437 7.77 5.76 -12.16
N GLY A 438 8.19 5.70 -10.89
CA GLY A 438 8.97 4.59 -10.35
C GLY A 438 10.34 4.46 -11.04
N GLU A 439 10.71 3.25 -11.46
CA GLU A 439 11.98 2.99 -12.17
C GLU A 439 11.89 3.20 -13.69
N GLY A 440 10.72 3.53 -14.23
CA GLY A 440 10.50 3.73 -15.65
C GLY A 440 11.10 5.04 -16.18
N PHE A 441 11.52 5.04 -17.46
CA PHE A 441 11.99 6.23 -18.16
C PHE A 441 11.18 6.49 -19.43
N THR A 442 10.28 7.48 -19.38
CA THR A 442 9.34 7.78 -20.46
C THR A 442 9.86 8.89 -21.37
N VAL A 443 9.78 8.68 -22.69
CA VAL A 443 10.10 9.71 -23.69
C VAL A 443 8.83 10.17 -24.39
N VAL A 444 8.50 11.45 -24.22
CA VAL A 444 7.38 12.14 -24.87
C VAL A 444 7.95 13.02 -25.97
N ALA A 445 7.47 12.89 -27.21
CA ALA A 445 8.05 13.62 -28.34
C ALA A 445 7.04 13.97 -29.43
N GLY A 446 7.33 15.02 -30.19
CA GLY A 446 6.50 15.50 -31.28
C GLY A 446 6.66 17.00 -31.56
N PRO A 447 5.94 17.54 -32.56
CA PRO A 447 6.08 18.91 -33.06
C PRO A 447 5.49 19.90 -32.07
N ALA A 448 6.00 21.14 -32.00
CA ALA A 448 5.49 22.19 -31.10
C ALA A 448 3.97 22.38 -31.19
N TYR A 449 3.45 22.34 -32.41
CA TYR A 449 2.04 22.39 -32.74
C TYR A 449 1.72 21.38 -33.83
N VAL A 450 0.47 20.96 -33.89
CA VAL A 450 -0.06 20.21 -35.04
C VAL A 450 -0.32 21.22 -36.16
N GLU A 451 0.43 21.11 -37.25
CA GLU A 451 0.38 22.11 -38.34
C GLU A 451 -0.43 21.65 -39.55
N SER A 452 -0.51 20.32 -39.75
CA SER A 452 -1.30 19.63 -40.77
C SER A 452 -1.34 18.13 -40.49
N ARG A 453 -2.24 17.40 -41.14
CA ARG A 453 -2.29 15.94 -41.06
C ARG A 453 -0.99 15.26 -41.51
N ALA A 454 -0.43 15.67 -42.64
CA ALA A 454 0.80 15.10 -43.17
C ALA A 454 2.00 15.31 -42.23
N GLN A 455 2.09 16.49 -41.61
CA GLN A 455 3.14 16.84 -40.66
C GLN A 455 3.07 15.95 -39.40
N ILE A 456 1.88 15.80 -38.79
CA ILE A 456 1.75 15.00 -37.56
C ILE A 456 1.89 13.49 -37.83
N ASP A 457 1.44 12.99 -38.99
CA ASP A 457 1.65 11.59 -39.38
C ASP A 457 3.14 11.28 -39.55
N ALA A 458 3.90 12.16 -40.20
CA ALA A 458 5.36 12.02 -40.34
C ALA A 458 6.09 12.12 -38.99
N ALA A 459 5.63 13.00 -38.09
CA ALA A 459 6.17 13.09 -36.74
C ALA A 459 5.88 11.82 -35.93
N ALA A 460 4.65 11.30 -35.98
CA ALA A 460 4.26 10.06 -35.31
C ALA A 460 5.08 8.86 -35.77
N ALA A 461 5.32 8.74 -37.09
CA ALA A 461 6.23 7.74 -37.63
C ALA A 461 7.65 7.85 -37.04
N SER A 462 8.17 9.08 -36.91
CA SER A 462 9.50 9.34 -36.33
C SER A 462 9.55 9.05 -34.82
N VAL A 463 8.50 9.41 -34.06
CA VAL A 463 8.34 9.07 -32.63
C VAL A 463 8.40 7.56 -32.45
N HIS A 464 7.56 6.84 -33.20
CA HIS A 464 7.43 5.40 -33.12
C HIS A 464 8.74 4.69 -33.50
N ALA A 465 9.34 5.08 -34.63
CA ALA A 465 10.58 4.46 -35.12
C ALA A 465 11.77 4.64 -34.17
N ALA A 466 11.84 5.77 -33.45
CA ALA A 466 12.88 6.01 -32.46
C ALA A 466 12.64 5.29 -31.12
N GLY A 467 11.48 4.64 -30.92
CA GLY A 467 11.12 4.00 -29.65
C GLY A 467 10.68 4.98 -28.56
N ALA A 468 10.20 6.17 -28.92
CA ALA A 468 9.55 7.06 -27.97
C ALA A 468 8.10 6.61 -27.70
N HIS A 469 7.56 7.03 -26.56
CA HIS A 469 6.43 6.35 -25.93
C HIS A 469 5.11 7.12 -26.08
N ILE A 470 5.16 8.45 -26.17
CA ILE A 470 3.97 9.31 -26.24
C ILE A 470 4.18 10.35 -27.36
N LEU A 471 3.15 10.53 -28.20
CA LEU A 471 3.10 11.57 -29.22
C LEU A 471 2.51 12.86 -28.65
N ARG A 472 3.24 13.98 -28.75
CA ARG A 472 2.77 15.29 -28.27
C ARG A 472 2.50 16.29 -29.40
N GLY A 473 1.43 17.08 -29.28
CA GLY A 473 1.06 18.10 -30.27
C GLY A 473 0.20 19.23 -29.69
N ASN A 474 0.70 20.47 -29.73
CA ASN A 474 -0.01 21.74 -29.53
C ASN A 474 -1.21 21.87 -30.47
N VAL A 475 -2.46 21.83 -30.00
CA VAL A 475 -3.61 22.11 -30.89
C VAL A 475 -4.27 23.46 -30.61
N PHE A 476 -4.21 23.94 -29.37
CA PHE A 476 -4.63 25.29 -28.97
C PHE A 476 -3.40 26.17 -28.73
N ALA A 477 -3.36 27.37 -29.31
CA ALA A 477 -2.27 28.30 -29.03
C ALA A 477 -2.60 29.26 -27.90
N ALA A 478 -1.62 29.49 -27.04
CA ALA A 478 -1.57 30.63 -26.13
C ALA A 478 -0.66 31.72 -26.73
N THR A 479 -0.95 32.23 -27.92
CA THR A 479 -0.14 33.33 -28.49
C THR A 479 -0.64 34.70 -28.01
N SER A 480 0.30 35.60 -27.73
CA SER A 480 0.03 37.01 -27.42
C SER A 480 0.39 37.94 -28.58
N GLU A 481 0.92 37.39 -29.68
CA GLU A 481 1.33 38.14 -30.86
C GLU A 481 0.23 38.09 -31.95
N PRO A 482 -0.32 39.24 -32.35
CA PRO A 482 -1.30 39.30 -33.43
C PRO A 482 -0.73 38.74 -34.75
N GLY A 483 -1.47 37.83 -35.39
CA GLY A 483 -1.09 37.22 -36.67
C GLY A 483 -0.17 35.99 -36.57
N ALA A 484 0.22 35.58 -35.36
CA ALA A 484 0.91 34.32 -35.13
C ALA A 484 -0.03 33.11 -35.35
N PHE A 485 0.56 31.93 -35.59
CA PHE A 485 -0.22 30.70 -35.76
C PHE A 485 -0.98 30.34 -34.47
N GLU A 486 -2.31 30.24 -34.56
CA GLU A 486 -3.22 30.03 -33.41
C GLU A 486 -3.47 28.54 -33.09
N GLY A 487 -2.87 27.63 -33.84
CA GLY A 487 -3.18 26.21 -33.80
C GLY A 487 -4.42 25.85 -34.63
N LEU A 488 -4.67 24.56 -34.79
CA LEU A 488 -5.81 24.03 -35.56
C LEU A 488 -7.04 23.70 -34.69
N GLY A 489 -6.96 23.92 -33.37
CA GLY A 489 -8.04 23.63 -32.43
C GLY A 489 -8.53 22.19 -32.52
N ALA A 490 -9.85 22.01 -32.62
CA ALA A 490 -10.49 20.69 -32.69
C ALA A 490 -10.02 19.86 -33.90
N GLU A 491 -9.79 20.48 -35.06
CA GLU A 491 -9.27 19.78 -36.25
C GLU A 491 -7.85 19.24 -36.01
N GLY A 492 -7.02 20.04 -35.34
CA GLY A 492 -5.68 19.62 -34.91
C GLY A 492 -5.73 18.44 -33.96
N LEU A 493 -6.71 18.42 -33.04
CA LEU A 493 -6.92 17.31 -32.11
C LEU A 493 -7.33 16.03 -32.84
N ASP A 494 -8.18 16.14 -33.87
CA ASP A 494 -8.54 15.01 -34.73
C ASP A 494 -7.34 14.45 -35.50
N HIS A 495 -6.48 15.33 -36.04
CA HIS A 495 -5.25 14.91 -36.69
C HIS A 495 -4.29 14.21 -35.72
N LEU A 496 -4.11 14.75 -34.51
CA LEU A 496 -3.26 14.17 -33.49
C LEU A 496 -3.76 12.79 -33.06
N ALA A 497 -5.07 12.66 -32.81
CA ALA A 497 -5.68 11.39 -32.43
C ALA A 497 -5.59 10.34 -33.54
N ALA A 498 -5.80 10.73 -34.80
CA ALA A 498 -5.65 9.84 -35.94
C ALA A 498 -4.19 9.33 -36.08
N ALA A 499 -3.21 10.22 -35.92
CA ALA A 499 -1.79 9.87 -35.97
C ALA A 499 -1.39 8.94 -34.81
N GLY A 500 -1.78 9.28 -33.57
CA GLY A 500 -1.52 8.45 -32.40
C GLY A 500 -2.07 7.03 -32.57
N LYS A 501 -3.33 6.91 -33.04
CA LYS A 501 -3.95 5.62 -33.33
C LYS A 501 -3.22 4.83 -34.43
N ALA A 502 -2.79 5.50 -35.49
CA ALA A 502 -2.11 4.84 -36.62
C ALA A 502 -0.77 4.20 -36.22
N PHE A 503 -0.08 4.77 -35.23
CA PHE A 503 1.23 4.30 -34.76
C PHE A 503 1.21 3.70 -33.34
N ASN A 504 0.01 3.45 -32.80
CA ASN A 504 -0.20 2.93 -31.45
C ASN A 504 0.54 3.72 -30.35
N LEU A 505 0.44 5.05 -30.42
CA LEU A 505 1.04 5.98 -29.48
C LEU A 505 -0.07 6.73 -28.72
N PRO A 506 -0.06 6.71 -27.38
CA PRO A 506 -0.86 7.64 -26.59
C PRO A 506 -0.52 9.08 -26.95
N ILE A 507 -1.52 9.97 -26.89
CA ILE A 507 -1.38 11.36 -27.31
C ILE A 507 -1.48 12.34 -26.13
N MET A 508 -0.70 13.42 -26.22
CA MET A 508 -0.71 14.53 -25.29
C MET A 508 -0.88 15.87 -26.01
N THR A 509 -1.78 16.71 -25.50
CA THR A 509 -1.93 18.10 -25.95
C THR A 509 -1.98 19.07 -24.77
N GLU A 510 -1.54 20.30 -24.99
CA GLU A 510 -1.71 21.39 -24.04
C GLU A 510 -3.16 21.89 -24.04
N VAL A 511 -3.65 22.25 -22.85
CA VAL A 511 -4.88 23.02 -22.65
C VAL A 511 -4.52 24.35 -22.01
N THR A 512 -5.18 25.40 -22.46
CA THR A 512 -4.87 26.79 -22.10
C THR A 512 -6.02 27.48 -21.38
N SER A 513 -7.24 26.97 -21.54
CA SER A 513 -8.46 27.48 -20.92
C SER A 513 -9.34 26.35 -20.32
N PRO A 514 -10.17 26.63 -19.31
CA PRO A 514 -11.11 25.66 -18.72
C PRO A 514 -12.01 24.96 -19.75
N GLU A 515 -12.43 25.66 -20.80
CA GLU A 515 -13.35 25.16 -21.82
C GLU A 515 -12.72 24.07 -22.70
N GLU A 516 -11.40 24.14 -22.91
CA GLU A 516 -10.64 23.17 -23.70
C GLU A 516 -10.45 21.84 -22.96
N VAL A 517 -10.54 21.82 -21.63
CA VAL A 517 -10.20 20.64 -20.81
C VAL A 517 -11.05 19.42 -21.19
N ARG A 518 -12.37 19.59 -21.25
CA ARG A 518 -13.28 18.48 -21.57
C ARG A 518 -13.13 18.05 -23.02
N LEU A 519 -13.04 18.99 -23.95
CA LEU A 519 -12.84 18.73 -25.37
C LEU A 519 -11.54 17.94 -25.63
N ALA A 520 -10.45 18.32 -24.97
CA ALA A 520 -9.18 17.61 -25.08
C ALA A 520 -9.25 16.22 -24.42
N ALA A 521 -9.86 16.10 -23.23
CA ALA A 521 -9.97 14.84 -22.49
C ALA A 521 -10.76 13.73 -23.21
N GLU A 522 -11.62 14.10 -24.16
CA GLU A 522 -12.35 13.14 -25.01
C GLU A 522 -11.42 12.32 -25.92
N LYS A 523 -10.32 12.93 -26.38
CA LYS A 523 -9.44 12.32 -27.40
C LYS A 523 -8.00 12.14 -26.93
N ALA A 524 -7.51 12.99 -26.03
CA ALA A 524 -6.16 12.94 -25.53
C ALA A 524 -6.03 12.05 -24.29
N ASP A 525 -4.92 11.30 -24.23
CA ASP A 525 -4.62 10.41 -23.11
C ASP A 525 -3.97 11.16 -21.95
N LEU A 526 -3.26 12.27 -22.24
CA LEU A 526 -2.73 13.19 -21.24
C LEU A 526 -3.02 14.65 -21.60
N LEU A 527 -3.22 15.46 -20.56
CA LEU A 527 -3.38 16.91 -20.69
C LEU A 527 -2.15 17.63 -20.13
N LEU A 528 -1.57 18.51 -20.94
CA LEU A 528 -0.43 19.33 -20.56
C LEU A 528 -0.91 20.72 -20.11
N VAL A 529 -0.40 21.19 -18.98
CA VAL A 529 -0.50 22.59 -18.55
C VAL A 529 0.84 23.26 -18.82
N GLY A 530 0.83 24.23 -19.74
CA GLY A 530 2.00 25.04 -20.04
C GLY A 530 2.46 25.90 -18.86
N ALA A 531 3.74 26.27 -18.86
CA ALA A 531 4.37 27.03 -17.78
C ALA A 531 3.66 28.36 -17.44
N ARG A 532 3.01 28.99 -18.42
CA ARG A 532 2.24 30.24 -18.24
C ARG A 532 0.94 30.04 -17.46
N ASN A 533 0.40 28.82 -17.48
CA ASN A 533 -0.84 28.45 -16.84
C ASN A 533 -0.63 27.63 -15.56
N MET A 534 0.61 27.45 -15.08
CA MET A 534 0.91 26.68 -13.87
C MET A 534 0.13 27.19 -12.64
N GLN A 535 -0.16 28.50 -12.56
CA GLN A 535 -0.95 29.11 -11.48
C GLN A 535 -2.33 29.59 -11.94
N ASN A 536 -2.80 29.13 -13.10
CA ASN A 536 -4.17 29.38 -13.55
C ASN A 536 -5.11 28.43 -12.80
N PHE A 537 -5.46 28.77 -11.56
CA PHE A 537 -6.24 27.88 -10.68
C PHE A 537 -7.64 27.57 -11.20
N ALA A 538 -8.23 28.43 -12.04
CA ALA A 538 -9.48 28.12 -12.72
C ALA A 538 -9.31 26.95 -13.71
N LEU A 539 -8.23 26.95 -14.50
CA LEU A 539 -7.87 25.83 -15.36
C LEU A 539 -7.53 24.57 -14.55
N LEU A 540 -6.73 24.70 -13.49
CA LEU A 540 -6.36 23.56 -12.63
C LEU A 540 -7.58 22.93 -11.96
N ALA A 541 -8.57 23.73 -11.55
CA ALA A 541 -9.82 23.25 -10.98
C ALA A 541 -10.67 22.43 -11.97
N GLU A 542 -10.70 22.79 -13.26
CA GLU A 542 -11.37 21.97 -14.27
C GLU A 542 -10.58 20.70 -14.60
N LEU A 543 -9.25 20.77 -14.63
CA LEU A 543 -8.38 19.59 -14.82
C LEU A 543 -8.53 18.55 -13.70
N ALA A 544 -8.86 18.99 -12.49
CA ALA A 544 -9.13 18.10 -11.38
C ALA A 544 -10.44 17.29 -11.54
N LYS A 545 -11.32 17.69 -12.46
CA LYS A 545 -12.65 17.08 -12.68
C LYS A 545 -12.67 16.06 -13.82
N VAL A 546 -11.56 15.87 -14.53
CA VAL A 546 -11.45 14.90 -15.63
C VAL A 546 -10.54 13.74 -15.25
N ASP A 547 -10.88 12.54 -15.71
CA ASP A 547 -10.08 11.33 -15.48
C ASP A 547 -8.97 11.19 -16.54
N ARG A 548 -8.10 12.20 -16.59
CA ARG A 548 -6.92 12.20 -17.46
C ARG A 548 -5.69 12.67 -16.67
N PRO A 549 -4.53 12.01 -16.83
CA PRO A 549 -3.27 12.50 -16.29
C PRO A 549 -2.94 13.93 -16.72
N VAL A 550 -2.44 14.70 -15.76
CA VAL A 550 -2.08 16.12 -15.94
C VAL A 550 -0.57 16.26 -15.85
N VAL A 551 0.07 16.67 -16.96
CA VAL A 551 1.47 17.07 -16.97
C VAL A 551 1.53 18.57 -16.65
N LEU A 552 2.07 18.93 -15.48
CA LEU A 552 2.16 20.31 -15.02
C LEU A 552 3.58 20.84 -15.21
N LYS A 553 3.77 21.73 -16.20
CA LYS A 553 5.06 22.41 -16.38
C LYS A 553 5.31 23.43 -15.29
N ARG A 554 6.54 23.49 -14.78
CA ARG A 554 6.98 24.54 -13.86
C ARG A 554 6.85 25.92 -14.49
N GLY A 555 6.33 26.87 -13.73
CA GLY A 555 6.27 28.28 -14.09
C GLY A 555 7.66 28.89 -14.13
N LEU A 556 7.90 29.77 -15.11
CA LEU A 556 9.21 30.35 -15.38
C LEU A 556 9.80 31.17 -14.22
N SER A 557 8.98 31.66 -13.29
CA SER A 557 9.41 32.41 -12.11
C SER A 557 9.06 31.70 -10.81
N SER A 558 8.65 30.43 -10.88
CA SER A 558 8.10 29.71 -9.74
C SER A 558 9.16 28.92 -8.99
N THR A 559 9.11 28.98 -7.68
CA THR A 559 9.84 28.09 -6.78
C THR A 559 9.30 26.66 -6.86
N ILE A 560 10.06 25.70 -6.35
CA ILE A 560 9.61 24.30 -6.21
C ILE A 560 8.36 24.24 -5.32
N ASP A 561 8.29 25.06 -4.28
CA ASP A 561 7.14 25.10 -3.37
C ASP A 561 5.88 25.63 -4.03
N GLU A 562 5.96 26.67 -4.85
CA GLU A 562 4.79 27.17 -5.59
C GLU A 562 4.33 26.16 -6.64
N TRP A 563 5.27 25.46 -7.27
CA TRP A 563 4.95 24.43 -8.25
C TRP A 563 4.27 23.21 -7.62
N LEU A 564 4.79 22.72 -6.49
CA LEU A 564 4.14 21.69 -5.69
C LEU A 564 2.78 22.16 -5.15
N ALA A 565 2.60 23.44 -4.84
CA ALA A 565 1.30 23.96 -4.42
C ALA A 565 0.27 23.95 -5.56
N SER A 566 0.68 24.20 -6.81
CA SER A 566 -0.18 24.02 -7.98
C SER A 566 -0.53 22.55 -8.23
N ALA A 567 0.43 21.63 -8.04
CA ALA A 567 0.16 20.19 -8.13
C ALA A 567 -0.81 19.73 -7.04
N GLU A 568 -0.58 20.17 -5.81
CA GLU A 568 -1.45 19.94 -4.65
C GLU A 568 -2.89 20.41 -4.91
N TYR A 569 -3.04 21.55 -5.61
CA TYR A 569 -4.36 22.06 -5.97
C TYR A 569 -5.12 21.07 -6.86
N VAL A 570 -4.47 20.47 -7.87
CA VAL A 570 -5.12 19.46 -8.73
C VAL A 570 -5.46 18.19 -7.94
N ILE A 571 -4.54 17.72 -7.10
CA ILE A 571 -4.70 16.49 -6.30
C ILE A 571 -5.85 16.64 -5.30
N SER A 572 -5.84 17.72 -4.52
CA SER A 572 -6.86 17.99 -3.48
C SER A 572 -8.27 18.21 -4.03
N HIS A 573 -8.39 18.53 -5.32
CA HIS A 573 -9.68 18.72 -5.99
C HIS A 573 -10.16 17.47 -6.76
N GLY A 574 -9.43 16.35 -6.69
CA GLY A 574 -9.93 15.03 -7.11
C GLY A 574 -9.09 14.27 -8.14
N ASN A 575 -8.05 14.87 -8.72
CA ASN A 575 -7.21 14.20 -9.71
C ASN A 575 -5.79 13.97 -9.19
N GLY A 576 -5.53 12.74 -8.70
CA GLY A 576 -4.22 12.32 -8.20
C GLY A 576 -3.18 12.02 -9.28
N GLN A 577 -3.53 12.09 -10.56
CA GLN A 577 -2.68 11.68 -11.69
C GLN A 577 -1.84 12.86 -12.20
N VAL A 578 -1.02 13.46 -11.33
CA VAL A 578 -0.18 14.62 -11.68
C VAL A 578 1.26 14.20 -11.99
N ILE A 579 1.81 14.69 -13.11
CA ILE A 579 3.20 14.53 -13.53
C ILE A 579 3.84 15.92 -13.56
N LEU A 580 4.96 16.10 -12.87
CA LEU A 580 5.72 17.34 -12.89
C LEU A 580 6.64 17.35 -14.13
N CYS A 581 6.70 18.46 -14.86
CA CYS A 581 7.73 18.70 -15.87
C CYS A 581 8.57 19.96 -15.62
N GLU A 582 9.87 19.77 -15.32
CA GLU A 582 10.85 20.85 -15.21
C GLU A 582 11.22 21.34 -16.61
N ARG A 583 11.27 22.66 -16.82
CA ARG A 583 11.38 23.27 -18.16
C ARG A 583 12.17 24.57 -18.17
N GLY A 584 12.95 24.79 -17.14
CA GLY A 584 13.79 25.95 -16.89
C GLY A 584 13.05 27.13 -16.27
N ILE A 585 13.80 27.85 -15.44
CA ILE A 585 13.41 29.09 -14.78
C ILE A 585 14.10 30.30 -15.41
N ARG A 586 13.48 31.46 -15.27
CA ARG A 586 14.03 32.74 -15.68
C ARG A 586 15.09 33.17 -14.66
N THR A 587 16.26 33.51 -15.17
CA THR A 587 17.37 34.08 -14.39
C THR A 587 17.88 35.33 -15.10
N PHE A 588 19.02 35.85 -14.67
CA PHE A 588 19.72 36.93 -15.38
C PHE A 588 20.48 36.45 -16.63
N GLU A 589 20.61 35.14 -16.82
CA GLU A 589 21.29 34.55 -17.97
C GLU A 589 20.45 34.74 -19.25
N SER A 590 21.10 35.16 -20.33
CA SER A 590 20.44 35.52 -21.60
C SER A 590 20.83 34.63 -22.78
N THR A 591 21.88 33.81 -22.64
CA THR A 591 22.34 32.91 -23.70
C THR A 591 21.46 31.69 -23.91
N THR A 592 20.68 31.28 -22.90
CA THR A 592 19.62 30.27 -23.02
C THR A 592 18.27 30.89 -22.78
N ARG A 593 17.22 30.31 -23.37
CA ARG A 593 15.84 30.82 -23.20
C ARG A 593 15.41 30.82 -21.74
N ASN A 594 15.80 29.79 -21.00
CA ASN A 594 15.66 29.66 -19.55
C ASN A 594 16.93 28.98 -19.01
N THR A 595 17.16 29.04 -17.71
CA THR A 595 18.16 28.21 -17.04
C THR A 595 17.47 26.92 -16.61
N LEU A 596 17.87 25.78 -17.19
CA LEU A 596 17.31 24.48 -16.84
C LEU A 596 17.78 24.05 -15.44
N ASP A 597 16.86 24.01 -14.49
CA ASP A 597 17.15 23.70 -13.09
C ASP A 597 17.11 22.19 -12.84
N LEU A 598 18.19 21.48 -13.18
CA LEU A 598 18.29 20.03 -12.92
C LEU A 598 18.36 19.70 -11.43
N SER A 599 18.74 20.66 -10.57
CA SER A 599 18.73 20.46 -9.12
C SER A 599 17.30 20.23 -8.59
N ALA A 600 16.31 20.85 -9.23
CA ALA A 600 14.91 20.63 -8.90
C ALA A 600 14.47 19.17 -9.06
N VAL A 601 15.05 18.41 -10.00
CA VAL A 601 14.72 16.99 -10.19
C VAL A 601 15.12 16.19 -8.94
N VAL A 602 16.33 16.40 -8.44
CA VAL A 602 16.84 15.72 -7.23
C VAL A 602 16.00 16.10 -6.02
N VAL A 603 15.76 17.40 -5.82
CA VAL A 603 14.94 17.92 -4.72
C VAL A 603 13.51 17.36 -4.77
N LEU A 604 12.91 17.27 -5.95
CA LEU A 604 11.57 16.71 -6.10
C LEU A 604 11.54 15.20 -5.85
N ARG A 605 12.55 14.45 -6.31
CA ARG A 605 12.66 13.01 -6.01
C ARG A 605 12.72 12.77 -4.50
N GLU A 606 13.36 13.65 -3.73
CA GLU A 606 13.36 13.57 -2.26
C GLU A 606 12.03 14.01 -1.63
N ARG A 607 11.43 15.09 -2.12
CA ARG A 607 10.31 15.76 -1.45
C ARG A 607 8.92 15.28 -1.85
N THR A 608 8.74 14.78 -3.07
CA THR A 608 7.44 14.35 -3.60
C THR A 608 7.52 12.95 -4.18
N HIS A 609 6.40 12.23 -4.11
CA HIS A 609 6.22 10.94 -4.75
C HIS A 609 5.77 11.07 -6.22
N LEU A 610 5.47 12.27 -6.72
CA LEU A 610 4.98 12.47 -8.09
C LEU A 610 6.08 12.21 -9.15
N PRO A 611 5.73 11.68 -10.34
CA PRO A 611 6.67 11.58 -11.44
C PRO A 611 7.19 12.95 -11.88
N VAL A 612 8.46 12.99 -12.28
CA VAL A 612 9.19 14.19 -12.68
C VAL A 612 9.84 13.96 -14.04
N LEU A 613 9.37 14.68 -15.06
CA LEU A 613 9.94 14.77 -16.40
C LEU A 613 10.77 16.04 -16.55
N VAL A 614 11.59 16.08 -17.59
CA VAL A 614 12.36 17.28 -17.96
C VAL A 614 12.14 17.64 -19.44
N ASP A 615 11.91 18.92 -19.73
CA ASP A 615 11.82 19.49 -21.08
C ASP A 615 13.10 20.29 -21.40
N PRO A 616 14.15 19.65 -21.95
CA PRO A 616 15.37 20.33 -22.34
C PRO A 616 15.20 21.22 -23.58
N SER A 617 14.15 20.99 -24.38
CA SER A 617 13.89 21.74 -25.61
C SER A 617 13.48 23.16 -25.29
N GLN A 618 12.43 23.33 -24.47
CA GLN A 618 12.01 24.64 -23.99
C GLN A 618 12.88 25.18 -22.87
N GLY A 619 13.50 24.29 -22.08
CA GLY A 619 14.46 24.66 -21.04
C GLY A 619 15.61 25.48 -21.58
N THR A 620 16.21 25.05 -22.68
CA THR A 620 17.38 25.73 -23.27
C THR A 620 17.00 26.67 -24.41
N GLY A 621 15.96 26.33 -25.18
CA GLY A 621 15.57 27.03 -26.40
C GLY A 621 16.53 26.83 -27.57
N LYS A 622 17.46 25.87 -27.50
CA LYS A 622 18.49 25.65 -28.53
C LYS A 622 18.62 24.17 -28.88
N ARG A 623 18.41 23.81 -30.14
CA ARG A 623 18.52 22.42 -30.66
C ARG A 623 19.82 21.73 -30.23
N SER A 624 20.96 22.41 -30.33
CA SER A 624 22.28 21.85 -29.98
C SER A 624 22.45 21.52 -28.49
N HIS A 625 21.65 22.12 -27.60
CA HIS A 625 21.73 21.88 -26.16
C HIS A 625 20.81 20.74 -25.69
N VAL A 626 19.90 20.26 -26.55
CA VAL A 626 18.87 19.29 -26.16
C VAL A 626 19.50 17.95 -25.75
N LEU A 627 20.43 17.41 -26.54
CA LEU A 627 21.10 16.14 -26.25
C LEU A 627 21.89 16.14 -24.93
N PRO A 628 22.84 17.08 -24.68
CA PRO A 628 23.59 17.07 -23.42
C PRO A 628 22.68 17.27 -22.20
N MET A 629 21.65 18.12 -22.30
CA MET A 629 20.71 18.33 -21.19
C MET A 629 19.78 17.14 -20.98
N ALA A 630 19.38 16.42 -22.04
CA ALA A 630 18.61 15.19 -21.93
C ALA A 630 19.39 14.08 -21.20
N LYS A 631 20.70 13.94 -21.49
CA LYS A 631 21.58 13.01 -20.77
C LYS A 631 21.70 13.40 -19.30
N ALA A 632 21.90 14.69 -19.01
CA ALA A 632 22.02 15.19 -17.65
C ALA A 632 20.71 14.99 -16.85
N ALA A 633 19.55 15.24 -17.47
CA ALA A 633 18.24 15.00 -16.86
C ALA A 633 18.04 13.52 -16.47
N ARG A 634 18.44 12.58 -17.34
CA ARG A 634 18.38 11.16 -17.00
C ARG A 634 19.33 10.82 -15.85
N ALA A 635 20.57 11.28 -15.90
CA ALA A 635 21.59 11.03 -14.88
C ALA A 635 21.30 11.68 -13.51
N CYS A 636 20.37 12.63 -13.43
CA CYS A 636 19.93 13.21 -12.16
C CYS A 636 18.60 12.59 -11.66
N GLY A 637 18.19 11.45 -12.24
CA GLY A 637 17.03 10.68 -11.78
C GLY A 637 15.67 11.18 -12.29
N ALA A 638 15.61 11.89 -13.41
CA ALA A 638 14.32 12.19 -14.04
C ALA A 638 13.64 10.90 -14.53
N HIS A 639 12.32 10.82 -14.38
CA HIS A 639 11.49 9.70 -14.85
C HIS A 639 11.21 9.76 -16.35
N GLY A 640 11.73 10.77 -17.05
CA GLY A 640 11.53 10.89 -18.47
C GLY A 640 11.83 12.27 -19.04
N LEU A 641 11.61 12.38 -20.35
CA LEU A 641 11.88 13.57 -21.15
C LEU A 641 10.65 13.98 -21.93
N MET A 642 10.46 15.28 -22.09
CA MET A 642 9.58 15.86 -23.09
C MET A 642 10.41 16.61 -24.12
N LEU A 643 10.38 16.13 -25.36
CA LEU A 643 11.24 16.59 -26.44
C LEU A 643 10.41 17.20 -27.57
N MET A 644 10.95 18.24 -28.18
CA MET A 644 10.41 18.79 -29.41
C MET A 644 11.14 18.19 -30.59
N MET A 645 10.38 17.64 -31.53
CA MET A 645 10.89 17.17 -32.81
C MET A 645 9.91 17.57 -33.90
N HIS A 646 10.44 17.99 -35.04
CA HIS A 646 9.66 18.31 -36.22
C HIS A 646 10.24 17.55 -37.42
N PRO A 647 9.40 17.01 -38.33
CA PRO A 647 9.91 16.35 -39.55
C PRO A 647 10.76 17.29 -40.41
N ASP A 648 10.45 18.57 -40.39
CA ASP A 648 11.17 19.63 -41.11
C ASP A 648 11.30 20.89 -40.24
N PRO A 649 12.26 20.92 -39.28
CA PRO A 649 12.34 21.99 -38.29
C PRO A 649 12.55 23.40 -38.87
N GLU A 650 13.18 23.51 -40.03
CA GLU A 650 13.51 24.80 -40.66
C GLU A 650 12.27 25.53 -41.19
N HIS A 651 11.21 24.78 -41.51
CA HIS A 651 9.92 25.32 -41.98
C HIS A 651 8.79 25.19 -40.95
N ALA A 652 9.09 24.83 -39.70
CA ALA A 652 8.10 24.75 -38.63
C ALA A 652 7.48 26.13 -38.34
N LYS A 653 6.15 26.19 -38.22
CA LYS A 653 5.42 27.43 -37.91
C LYS A 653 5.79 27.99 -36.54
N VAL A 654 6.09 27.11 -35.58
CA VAL A 654 6.45 27.50 -34.22
C VAL A 654 7.52 26.57 -33.65
N GLY A 655 8.58 27.15 -33.07
CA GLY A 655 9.56 26.40 -32.27
C GLY A 655 10.56 25.56 -33.07
N GLY A 656 10.83 25.88 -34.33
CA GLY A 656 11.81 25.20 -35.18
C GLY A 656 13.24 25.19 -34.62
N GLU A 657 13.68 26.31 -34.04
CA GLU A 657 15.05 26.48 -33.47
C GLU A 657 15.39 25.53 -32.31
N GLN A 658 14.36 24.99 -31.65
CA GLN A 658 14.47 24.10 -30.50
C GLN A 658 13.94 22.68 -30.80
N SER A 659 13.50 22.43 -32.03
CA SER A 659 12.99 21.12 -32.47
C SER A 659 14.09 20.32 -33.16
N LEU A 660 14.24 19.05 -32.78
CA LEU A 660 15.14 18.10 -33.44
C LEU A 660 14.54 17.62 -34.77
N ASN A 661 15.38 17.34 -35.76
CA ASN A 661 14.96 16.59 -36.94
C ASN A 661 14.88 15.07 -36.61
N PRO A 662 14.32 14.24 -37.51
CA PRO A 662 14.16 12.80 -37.24
C PRO A 662 15.46 12.05 -36.93
N GLU A 663 16.57 12.37 -37.60
CA GLU A 663 17.87 11.73 -37.41
C GLU A 663 18.47 12.09 -36.04
N GLU A 664 18.51 13.38 -35.72
CA GLU A 664 18.98 13.89 -34.43
C GLU A 664 18.14 13.32 -33.27
N PHE A 665 16.83 13.22 -33.47
CA PHE A 665 15.92 12.66 -32.48
C PHE A 665 16.21 11.18 -32.21
N GLY A 666 16.33 10.35 -33.26
CA GLY A 666 16.67 8.93 -33.12
C GLY A 666 18.04 8.72 -32.45
N ALA A 667 19.04 9.52 -32.84
CA ALA A 667 20.36 9.51 -32.22
C ALA A 667 20.30 9.91 -30.74
N LEU A 668 19.49 10.90 -30.38
CA LEU A 668 19.30 11.32 -28.99
C LEU A 668 18.66 10.22 -28.15
N VAL A 669 17.55 9.62 -28.60
CA VAL A 669 16.86 8.57 -27.84
C VAL A 669 17.82 7.40 -27.55
N SER A 670 18.58 6.98 -28.58
CA SER A 670 19.60 5.94 -28.45
C SER A 670 20.69 6.32 -27.45
N ALA A 671 21.21 7.55 -27.52
CA ALA A 671 22.27 8.02 -26.65
C ALA A 671 21.83 8.19 -25.19
N VAL A 672 20.58 8.60 -24.95
CA VAL A 672 19.99 8.72 -23.60
C VAL A 672 19.71 7.34 -23.02
N ALA A 673 19.32 6.35 -23.82
CA ALA A 673 19.07 4.97 -23.38
C ALA A 673 20.29 4.33 -22.67
N LEU A 674 21.51 4.76 -23.02
CA LEU A 674 22.77 4.27 -22.45
C LEU A 674 23.18 4.95 -21.14
N VAL A 675 22.50 6.03 -20.75
CA VAL A 675 22.80 6.75 -19.50
C VAL A 675 22.16 6.00 -18.33
N LYS A 676 22.94 5.73 -17.27
CA LYS A 676 22.38 5.20 -16.03
C LYS A 676 21.78 6.36 -15.21
N PRO A 677 20.60 6.16 -14.59
CA PRO A 677 19.97 7.17 -13.75
C PRO A 677 20.79 7.49 -12.50
#